data_AF-A0A6L4ZTD3-F1
#
_entry.id   AF-A0A6L4ZTD3-F1
#
_cell.length_a   1.000
_cell.length_b   1.000
_cell.length_c   1.000
_cell.angle_alpha   90.00
_cell.angle_beta   90.00
_cell.angle_gamma   90.00
#
_symmetry.space_group_name_H-M   'P 1'
#
loop_
_entity.id
_entity.type
_entity.pdbx_description
1 polymer ?
#
loop_
_entity_poly.entity_id
_entity_poly.type
_entity_poly.pdbx_seq_one_letter_code
_entity_poly.pdbx_strand_id
1 'polypeptide(L)'
;MVSSTSNFFKPTLAEVLERVGKHTKEGEWFKALCPVHGDKNPSLGVKQGTDGKAYIECFSQHCEYKDILEALGFPMFADENNFCSNKTTSKSNKSKTNVKTEATPQTKPNPSSSKRIYDNLAEYAQFKGVSEQVFLDAGWENWDWHGKKAIRFKTANGYRYRLLTETHNCFRSDKGFKNCWYGLTKAKTERTPPLIWCNGEPSTVLGQHYQLAAFCFSGGENTDIPHDKIEELKAVCSLDELLLIALDADETGKSGAIKKLEQLQNAGFTNVRALDFGSDKPRGFDLADFIKIYKENSLEELLKLSNLIIITESPDTDEQTGHAPIEGGNDANQTEVDSDDDEYEAINYTPSDGVKNKHGYYIRIGEVVRASDRDNFGEVKGVNGQFATVYFYNKETGKSATVNKDIDELTPTNPSRSKDVSSTQTPVNFPTAVGQAAYHGVLGEIIRTIAPHSESNPESILLTIIMMMGNIIGRRCYFEVARTRHYPILNIAVVGSTGCGKGSSLAEAEAFINPIDSEWSKNCVASGLSSGEGLVYRVRDKVVEQVEIKDKETKEKKLVEREKDPGVTDKRLFVQETELSNMLQVMKREGSNLSSIIRNAYDSRTLETMSKHDPMKATNPHVSILGHITKEELKALFSQNDKNNGFANRIAFVAAKRDRYLVNGSKIPVEPLNLLRDKVKKAIEFLDRKNSKLHNDLSTFLYNVENGIDGVETNLDQSAIDLLDQYYVELCDNGSGQIANILNRARVIVRRVAMIYTVLDCSLITR
;
A
#
# COMPACT_ATOMS: atom_id res chain seq x y z
N MET A 1 21.25 2.77 -4.89
CA MET A 1 20.78 1.64 -4.06
C MET A 1 21.60 1.60 -2.80
N VAL A 2 21.06 2.06 -1.68
CA VAL A 2 21.69 1.96 -0.34
C VAL A 2 20.74 1.12 0.49
N SER A 3 21.19 -0.05 0.93
CA SER A 3 20.37 -1.03 1.63
C SER A 3 19.97 -0.53 3.02
N SER A 4 18.71 -0.75 3.36
CA SER A 4 18.05 -0.48 4.64
C SER A 4 18.64 -1.32 5.78
N THR A 5 19.78 -0.89 6.32
CA THR A 5 20.46 -1.53 7.48
C THR A 5 20.60 -0.53 8.62
N SER A 6 19.49 -0.03 9.17
CA SER A 6 19.52 1.07 10.15
C SER A 6 19.52 0.66 11.63
N ASN A 7 19.66 -0.63 11.99
CA ASN A 7 19.73 -1.04 13.41
C ASN A 7 20.79 -2.11 13.77
N PHE A 8 21.65 -2.53 12.83
CA PHE A 8 22.71 -3.52 13.13
C PHE A 8 23.99 -2.85 13.63
N PHE A 9 24.69 -3.52 14.56
CA PHE A 9 26.00 -3.05 15.04
C PHE A 9 26.99 -2.92 13.88
N LYS A 10 27.60 -1.74 13.72
CA LYS A 10 28.59 -1.48 12.66
C LYS A 10 30.01 -1.42 13.25
N PRO A 11 30.81 -2.48 13.12
CA PRO A 11 32.20 -2.48 13.56
C PRO A 11 33.05 -1.58 12.66
N THR A 12 34.20 -1.13 13.17
CA THR A 12 35.25 -0.46 12.38
C THR A 12 36.03 -1.47 11.55
N LEU A 13 36.70 -0.99 10.49
CA LEU A 13 37.54 -1.86 9.64
C LEU A 13 38.57 -2.64 10.46
N ALA A 14 39.23 -1.99 11.44
CA ALA A 14 40.23 -2.62 12.28
C ALA A 14 39.66 -3.77 13.13
N GLU A 15 38.48 -3.58 13.73
CA GLU A 15 37.83 -4.60 14.57
C GLU A 15 37.42 -5.85 13.79
N VAL A 16 37.04 -5.69 12.51
CA VAL A 16 36.71 -6.80 11.62
C VAL A 16 37.97 -7.54 11.21
N LEU A 17 39.02 -6.82 10.81
CA LEU A 17 40.30 -7.41 10.38
C LEU A 17 40.97 -8.22 11.49
N GLU A 18 40.83 -7.80 12.75
CA GLU A 18 41.33 -8.55 13.92
C GLU A 18 40.62 -9.90 14.08
N ARG A 19 39.31 -9.97 13.85
CA ARG A 19 38.48 -11.17 14.06
C ARG A 19 38.52 -12.16 12.89
N VAL A 20 38.64 -11.69 11.65
CA VAL A 20 38.79 -12.58 10.47
C VAL A 20 40.19 -13.23 10.43
N GLY A 21 41.18 -12.65 11.11
CA GLY A 21 42.53 -13.20 11.18
C GLY A 21 43.29 -13.04 9.87
N LYS A 22 43.54 -14.14 9.14
CA LYS A 22 44.32 -14.12 7.89
C LYS A 22 43.57 -13.39 6.78
N HIS A 23 44.16 -12.30 6.28
CA HIS A 23 43.60 -11.51 5.18
C HIS A 23 44.70 -11.01 4.25
N THR A 24 44.34 -10.75 2.99
CA THR A 24 45.20 -10.12 1.98
C THR A 24 44.57 -8.81 1.51
N LYS A 25 45.40 -7.79 1.25
CA LYS A 25 44.91 -6.51 0.74
C LYS A 25 44.94 -6.52 -0.79
N GLU A 26 43.80 -6.23 -1.40
CA GLU A 26 43.61 -6.12 -2.84
C GLU A 26 42.90 -4.79 -3.17
N GLY A 27 43.67 -3.78 -3.57
CA GLY A 27 43.16 -2.43 -3.80
C GLY A 27 42.59 -1.80 -2.52
N GLU A 28 41.33 -1.38 -2.57
CA GLU A 28 40.60 -0.83 -1.42
C GLU A 28 39.97 -1.90 -0.51
N TRP A 29 40.04 -3.17 -0.91
CA TRP A 29 39.42 -4.28 -0.19
C TRP A 29 40.46 -5.12 0.55
N PHE A 30 40.04 -5.67 1.68
CA PHE A 30 40.71 -6.75 2.37
C PHE A 30 39.91 -8.02 2.14
N LYS A 31 40.56 -9.06 1.63
CA LYS A 31 39.96 -10.37 1.34
C LYS A 31 40.30 -11.36 2.45
N ALA A 32 39.30 -12.03 2.99
CA ALA A 32 39.41 -13.08 3.99
C ALA A 32 38.45 -14.24 3.68
N LEU A 33 38.58 -15.36 4.38
CA LEU A 33 37.60 -16.45 4.31
C LEU A 33 36.30 -16.03 4.98
N CYS A 34 35.16 -16.44 4.43
CA CYS A 34 33.87 -16.10 5.05
C CYS A 34 33.66 -16.98 6.29
N PRO A 35 33.35 -16.41 7.47
CA PRO A 35 33.17 -17.19 8.69
C PRO A 35 31.84 -17.95 8.71
N VAL A 36 30.90 -17.62 7.82
CA VAL A 36 29.55 -18.22 7.75
C VAL A 36 29.55 -19.53 6.96
N HIS A 37 30.45 -19.69 5.99
CA HIS A 37 30.50 -20.87 5.13
C HIS A 37 31.93 -21.38 4.95
N GLY A 38 32.11 -22.69 4.82
CA GLY A 38 33.44 -23.30 4.63
C GLY A 38 33.98 -23.16 3.22
N ASP A 39 34.46 -21.96 2.84
CA ASP A 39 35.17 -21.73 1.59
C ASP A 39 36.68 -22.02 1.71
N LYS A 40 37.31 -22.44 0.61
CA LYS A 40 38.77 -22.64 0.53
C LYS A 40 39.52 -21.40 0.02
N ASN A 41 38.80 -20.45 -0.59
CA ASN A 41 39.33 -19.24 -1.20
C ASN A 41 38.72 -18.01 -0.52
N PRO A 42 39.48 -16.92 -0.27
CA PRO A 42 38.97 -15.72 0.39
C PRO A 42 37.79 -15.07 -0.35
N SER A 43 36.57 -15.24 0.16
CA SER A 43 35.36 -14.67 -0.45
C SER A 43 34.77 -13.46 0.30
N LEU A 44 35.20 -13.21 1.54
CA LEU A 44 34.75 -12.08 2.33
C LEU A 44 35.59 -10.86 1.99
N GLY A 45 34.96 -9.81 1.47
CA GLY A 45 35.59 -8.51 1.30
C GLY A 45 35.19 -7.55 2.40
N VAL A 46 36.18 -6.85 2.93
CA VAL A 46 36.00 -5.82 3.96
C VAL A 46 36.73 -4.55 3.51
N LYS A 47 36.06 -3.40 3.58
CA LYS A 47 36.70 -2.10 3.31
C LYS A 47 36.19 -1.02 4.27
N GLN A 48 36.86 0.12 4.30
CA GLN A 48 36.37 1.27 5.05
C GLN A 48 35.24 1.95 4.28
N GLY A 49 34.08 2.09 4.91
CA GLY A 49 32.95 2.87 4.42
C GLY A 49 33.16 4.37 4.63
N THR A 50 32.35 5.17 3.94
CA THR A 50 32.39 6.64 4.02
C THR A 50 31.96 7.19 5.39
N ASP A 51 31.28 6.38 6.20
CA ASP A 51 30.91 6.63 7.60
C ASP A 51 32.01 6.25 8.61
N GLY A 52 33.18 5.84 8.13
CA GLY A 52 34.30 5.38 8.96
C GLY A 52 34.12 3.97 9.53
N LYS A 53 33.03 3.26 9.21
CA LYS A 53 32.75 1.88 9.63
C LYS A 53 33.16 0.86 8.58
N ALA A 54 33.18 -0.42 8.93
CA ALA A 54 33.49 -1.49 8.00
C ALA A 54 32.30 -1.77 7.07
N TYR A 55 32.53 -1.65 5.78
CA TYR A 55 31.66 -2.25 4.77
C TYR A 55 32.10 -3.70 4.56
N ILE A 56 31.19 -4.65 4.79
CA ILE A 56 31.46 -6.09 4.75
C ILE A 56 30.54 -6.74 3.72
N GLU A 57 31.10 -7.50 2.79
CA GLU A 57 30.33 -8.19 1.76
C GLU A 57 30.95 -9.54 1.44
N CYS A 58 30.14 -10.59 1.44
CA CYS A 58 30.53 -11.90 0.94
C CYS A 58 30.28 -11.97 -0.57
N PHE A 59 31.34 -12.17 -1.35
CA PHE A 59 31.28 -12.24 -2.82
C PHE A 59 31.01 -13.65 -3.35
N SER A 60 30.91 -14.67 -2.50
CA SER A 60 30.64 -16.05 -2.91
C SER A 60 29.18 -16.43 -2.72
N GLN A 61 28.71 -16.57 -1.49
CA GLN A 61 27.32 -16.99 -1.21
C GLN A 61 26.42 -15.82 -0.78
N HIS A 62 26.90 -14.59 -0.84
CA HIS A 62 26.15 -13.40 -0.42
C HIS A 62 25.53 -13.55 0.98
N CYS A 63 26.29 -14.11 1.92
CA CYS A 63 25.86 -14.29 3.30
C CYS A 63 25.33 -12.97 3.88
N GLU A 64 24.24 -13.07 4.66
CA GLU A 64 23.65 -11.88 5.25
C GLU A 64 24.61 -11.22 6.23
N TYR A 65 24.61 -9.88 6.24
CA TYR A 65 25.48 -9.08 7.10
C TYR A 65 25.37 -9.48 8.58
N LYS A 66 24.17 -9.81 9.04
CA LYS A 66 23.89 -10.31 10.39
C LYS A 66 24.66 -11.60 10.69
N ASP A 67 24.58 -12.59 9.81
CA ASP A 67 25.21 -13.90 10.03
C ASP A 67 26.74 -13.77 10.05
N ILE A 68 27.28 -12.87 9.23
CA ILE A 68 28.71 -12.55 9.22
C ILE A 68 29.12 -11.89 10.54
N LEU A 69 28.34 -10.95 11.07
CA LEU A 69 28.62 -10.32 12.37
C LEU A 69 28.55 -11.33 13.52
N GLU A 70 27.52 -12.18 13.54
CA GLU A 70 27.35 -13.21 14.55
C GLU A 70 28.50 -14.23 14.52
N ALA A 71 28.89 -14.68 13.33
CA ALA A 71 30.02 -15.60 13.16
C ALA A 71 31.38 -14.97 13.54
N LEU A 72 31.52 -13.64 13.42
CA LEU A 72 32.70 -12.90 13.92
C LEU A 72 32.60 -12.55 15.42
N GLY A 73 31.50 -12.88 16.09
CA GLY A 73 31.32 -12.58 17.51
C GLY A 73 31.10 -11.10 17.80
N PHE A 74 30.48 -10.37 16.87
CA PHE A 74 29.95 -9.03 17.13
C PHE A 74 28.53 -9.10 17.68
N PRO A 75 28.14 -8.16 18.56
CA PRO A 75 26.75 -8.07 18.99
C PRO A 75 25.86 -7.74 17.79
N MET A 76 24.67 -8.34 17.70
CA MET A 76 23.76 -8.11 16.58
C MET A 76 23.21 -6.68 16.55
N PHE A 77 23.03 -6.08 17.72
CA PHE A 77 22.48 -4.75 17.90
C PHE A 77 23.46 -3.89 18.69
N ALA A 78 23.45 -2.58 18.45
CA ALA A 78 24.22 -1.65 19.26
C ALA A 78 23.58 -1.56 20.66
N ASP A 79 24.26 -2.04 21.69
CA ASP A 79 23.89 -1.77 23.08
C ASP A 79 24.25 -0.31 23.43
N GLU A 80 23.29 0.47 23.92
CA GLU A 80 23.53 1.84 24.40
C GLU A 80 24.25 1.89 25.77
N ASN A 81 24.59 0.74 26.37
CA ASN A 81 25.09 0.65 27.74
C ASN A 81 26.36 -0.19 27.93
N ASN A 82 27.37 -0.09 27.06
CA ASN A 82 28.70 -0.58 27.43
C ASN A 82 29.86 0.17 26.78
N PHE A 83 30.23 1.29 27.40
CA PHE A 83 31.57 1.85 27.31
C PHE A 83 32.29 1.68 28.67
N CYS A 84 33.49 1.09 28.58
CA CYS A 84 34.59 1.05 29.55
C CYS A 84 34.50 0.12 30.78
N SER A 85 35.34 -0.93 30.80
CA SER A 85 36.70 -0.77 31.38
C SER A 85 37.54 -2.06 31.27
N ASN A 86 38.77 -1.89 30.81
CA ASN A 86 39.85 -2.85 31.02
C ASN A 86 40.15 -3.00 32.52
N LYS A 87 40.19 -4.23 33.03
CA LYS A 87 41.12 -4.66 34.10
C LYS A 87 41.19 -6.19 34.20
N THR A 88 42.29 -6.72 33.66
CA THR A 88 43.19 -7.74 34.22
C THR A 88 42.69 -8.78 35.24
N THR A 89 43.08 -10.02 34.91
CA THR A 89 43.64 -11.11 35.75
C THR A 89 42.76 -12.17 36.42
N SER A 90 42.98 -13.40 35.91
CA SER A 90 43.34 -14.65 36.61
C SER A 90 42.28 -15.59 37.20
N LYS A 91 42.29 -16.82 36.64
CA LYS A 91 42.19 -18.18 37.26
C LYS A 91 41.24 -18.39 38.44
N SER A 92 40.27 -19.32 38.31
CA SER A 92 40.35 -20.69 38.84
C SER A 92 38.98 -21.40 39.00
N ASN A 93 38.94 -22.66 38.56
CA ASN A 93 38.18 -23.83 39.03
C ASN A 93 37.25 -23.71 40.26
N LYS A 94 35.97 -24.16 40.15
CA LYS A 94 35.46 -25.48 40.61
C LYS A 94 33.91 -25.54 40.67
N SER A 95 33.44 -26.77 40.44
CA SER A 95 32.12 -27.39 40.54
C SER A 95 31.16 -27.01 41.70
N LYS A 96 29.84 -27.06 41.45
CA LYS A 96 28.87 -28.11 41.92
C LYS A 96 27.40 -27.65 41.85
N THR A 97 26.57 -28.47 41.19
CA THR A 97 25.19 -28.92 41.51
C THR A 97 24.30 -28.08 42.45
N ASN A 98 23.08 -27.70 42.02
CA ASN A 98 21.84 -28.47 42.25
C ASN A 98 20.57 -27.78 41.72
N VAL A 99 19.55 -28.63 41.54
CA VAL A 99 18.25 -28.48 40.87
C VAL A 99 17.22 -27.76 41.76
N LYS A 100 16.36 -26.89 41.19
CA LYS A 100 14.87 -27.03 41.14
C LYS A 100 14.10 -25.73 40.82
N THR A 101 13.19 -25.91 39.85
CA THR A 101 11.83 -25.37 39.71
C THR A 101 11.64 -23.88 39.46
N GLU A 102 11.34 -23.54 38.20
CA GLU A 102 10.54 -22.37 37.83
C GLU A 102 9.40 -22.82 36.91
N ALA A 103 8.17 -22.47 37.31
CA ALA A 103 7.03 -22.35 36.42
C ALA A 103 7.06 -20.93 35.84
N THR A 104 7.10 -20.80 34.53
CA THR A 104 7.10 -19.49 33.84
C THR A 104 5.82 -19.31 33.02
N PRO A 105 5.25 -18.10 32.96
CA PRO A 105 3.93 -17.85 32.36
C PRO A 105 3.98 -17.91 30.83
N GLN A 106 2.91 -18.44 30.25
CA GLN A 106 2.72 -18.59 28.80
C GLN A 106 2.73 -17.23 28.08
N THR A 107 3.77 -16.96 27.30
CA THR A 107 3.77 -15.92 26.25
C THR A 107 3.29 -16.54 24.94
N LYS A 108 2.33 -15.87 24.29
CA LYS A 108 1.75 -16.29 22.99
C LYS A 108 2.84 -16.32 21.90
N PRO A 109 2.89 -17.36 21.04
CA PRO A 109 3.93 -17.47 20.03
C PRO A 109 3.73 -16.49 18.87
N ASN A 110 4.79 -15.75 18.56
CA ASN A 110 4.99 -14.91 17.38
C ASN A 110 5.24 -15.82 16.15
N PRO A 111 4.57 -15.64 15.00
CA PRO A 111 4.79 -16.51 13.84
C PRO A 111 6.10 -16.12 13.12
N SER A 112 7.22 -16.67 13.58
CA SER A 112 8.50 -16.63 12.86
C SER A 112 8.57 -17.76 11.81
N SER A 113 9.16 -17.45 10.66
CA SER A 113 9.32 -18.24 9.43
C SER A 113 9.41 -19.78 9.57
N SER A 114 8.89 -20.48 8.56
CA SER A 114 8.83 -21.95 8.44
C SER A 114 10.19 -22.69 8.36
N LYS A 115 11.31 -21.97 8.53
CA LYS A 115 12.68 -22.42 8.27
C LYS A 115 13.45 -22.66 9.58
N ARG A 116 13.20 -23.79 10.22
CA ARG A 116 13.95 -24.28 11.38
C ARG A 116 14.30 -25.76 11.23
N ILE A 117 15.23 -26.24 12.05
CA ILE A 117 15.56 -27.67 12.19
C ILE A 117 14.52 -28.32 13.10
N TYR A 118 14.19 -29.59 12.85
CA TYR A 118 13.29 -30.39 13.67
C TYR A 118 13.96 -31.70 14.09
N ASP A 119 13.53 -32.26 15.21
CA ASP A 119 14.06 -33.52 15.73
C ASP A 119 13.30 -34.75 15.24
N ASN A 120 12.01 -34.62 14.92
CA ASN A 120 11.14 -35.70 14.44
C ASN A 120 9.85 -35.13 13.84
N LEU A 121 9.01 -36.03 13.30
CA LEU A 121 7.71 -35.75 12.72
C LEU A 121 6.75 -35.10 13.71
N ALA A 122 6.75 -35.52 14.99
CA ALA A 122 5.90 -34.92 16.02
C ALA A 122 6.17 -33.42 16.20
N GLU A 123 7.44 -33.05 16.29
CA GLU A 123 7.85 -31.65 16.42
C GLU A 123 7.54 -30.84 15.15
N TYR A 124 7.75 -31.44 13.97
CA TYR A 124 7.39 -30.85 12.69
C TYR A 124 5.88 -30.57 12.59
N ALA A 125 5.06 -31.55 12.97
CA ALA A 125 3.61 -31.44 12.97
C ALA A 125 3.13 -30.38 13.96
N GLN A 126 3.68 -30.36 15.18
CA GLN A 126 3.35 -29.37 16.19
C GLN A 126 3.66 -27.94 15.72
N PHE A 127 4.79 -27.74 15.03
CA PHE A 127 5.12 -26.45 14.45
C PHE A 127 4.12 -26.02 13.36
N LYS A 128 3.65 -26.97 12.54
CA LYS A 128 2.57 -26.76 11.57
C LYS A 128 1.17 -26.65 12.22
N GLY A 129 1.08 -26.74 13.54
CA GLY A 129 -0.15 -26.49 14.30
C GLY A 129 -1.13 -27.66 14.34
N VAL A 130 -0.65 -28.89 14.07
CA VAL A 130 -1.45 -30.12 14.07
C VAL A 130 -0.77 -31.22 14.88
N SER A 131 -1.49 -32.30 15.20
CA SER A 131 -0.91 -33.47 15.83
C SER A 131 -0.09 -34.30 14.83
N GLU A 132 0.88 -35.08 15.32
CA GLU A 132 1.65 -36.01 14.49
C GLU A 132 0.76 -36.98 13.70
N GLN A 133 -0.39 -37.35 14.29
CA GLN A 133 -1.36 -38.25 13.69
C GLN A 133 -1.84 -37.78 12.32
N VAL A 134 -1.96 -36.46 12.10
CA VAL A 134 -2.39 -35.91 10.80
C VAL A 134 -1.45 -36.31 9.66
N PHE A 135 -0.14 -36.31 9.93
CA PHE A 135 0.87 -36.70 8.95
C PHE A 135 0.99 -38.23 8.86
N LEU A 136 0.88 -38.96 9.98
CA LEU A 136 0.85 -40.42 9.98
C LEU A 136 -0.32 -40.97 9.15
N ASP A 137 -1.51 -40.38 9.27
CA ASP A 137 -2.70 -40.72 8.49
C ASP A 137 -2.53 -40.42 6.99
N ALA A 138 -1.64 -39.48 6.65
CA ALA A 138 -1.22 -39.20 5.28
C ALA A 138 -0.08 -40.13 4.78
N GLY A 139 0.35 -41.09 5.60
CA GLY A 139 1.41 -42.04 5.28
C GLY A 139 2.83 -41.46 5.39
N TRP A 140 3.02 -40.43 6.23
CA TRP A 140 4.33 -39.86 6.53
C TRP A 140 4.91 -40.52 7.77
N GLU A 141 6.20 -40.79 7.78
CA GLU A 141 6.87 -41.45 8.91
C GLU A 141 8.28 -40.91 9.13
N ASN A 142 8.77 -41.01 10.37
CA ASN A 142 10.16 -40.71 10.69
C ASN A 142 11.10 -41.68 9.96
N TRP A 143 12.16 -41.15 9.37
CA TRP A 143 13.11 -41.92 8.56
C TRP A 143 14.54 -41.41 8.73
N ASP A 144 15.51 -42.26 8.39
CA ASP A 144 16.92 -41.89 8.26
C ASP A 144 17.33 -41.87 6.79
N TRP A 145 17.69 -40.69 6.29
CA TRP A 145 18.20 -40.51 4.94
C TRP A 145 19.72 -40.35 4.97
N HIS A 146 20.44 -41.46 4.79
CA HIS A 146 21.91 -41.50 4.75
C HIS A 146 22.57 -40.83 5.98
N GLY A 147 22.08 -41.13 7.19
CA GLY A 147 22.57 -40.59 8.45
C GLY A 147 21.98 -39.23 8.83
N LYS A 148 20.98 -38.74 8.08
CA LYS A 148 20.24 -37.50 8.38
C LYS A 148 18.81 -37.82 8.75
N LYS A 149 18.32 -37.22 9.85
CA LYS A 149 16.92 -37.30 10.24
C LYS A 149 16.02 -36.72 9.15
N ALA A 150 15.01 -37.48 8.75
CA ALA A 150 14.09 -37.11 7.68
C ALA A 150 12.67 -37.58 7.98
N ILE A 151 11.71 -37.05 7.25
CA ILE A 151 10.36 -37.61 7.14
C ILE A 151 10.23 -38.21 5.75
N ARG A 152 9.84 -39.49 5.66
CA ARG A 152 9.58 -40.18 4.40
C ARG A 152 8.09 -40.22 4.11
N PHE A 153 7.71 -40.05 2.85
CA PHE A 153 6.35 -40.24 2.38
C PHE A 153 6.31 -40.78 0.95
N LYS A 154 5.28 -41.56 0.65
CA LYS A 154 5.11 -42.26 -0.64
C LYS A 154 4.40 -41.36 -1.65
N THR A 155 4.87 -41.36 -2.90
CA THR A 155 4.21 -40.73 -4.05
C THR A 155 3.98 -41.76 -5.16
N ALA A 156 3.34 -41.38 -6.27
CA ALA A 156 3.11 -42.27 -7.40
C ALA A 156 4.41 -42.80 -8.03
N ASN A 157 5.49 -42.02 -7.99
CA ASN A 157 6.75 -42.31 -8.69
C ASN A 157 7.91 -42.65 -7.75
N GLY A 158 7.63 -43.06 -6.51
CA GLY A 158 8.63 -43.44 -5.50
C GLY A 158 8.51 -42.66 -4.20
N TYR A 159 9.48 -42.83 -3.31
CA TYR A 159 9.51 -42.11 -2.05
C TYR A 159 10.17 -40.74 -2.19
N ARG A 160 9.64 -39.79 -1.41
CA ARG A 160 10.26 -38.51 -1.15
C ARG A 160 10.55 -38.37 0.33
N TYR A 161 11.54 -37.54 0.63
CA TYR A 161 12.09 -37.38 1.97
C TYR A 161 12.25 -35.90 2.25
N ARG A 162 11.70 -35.43 3.37
CA ARG A 162 11.96 -34.10 3.91
C ARG A 162 12.99 -34.20 5.02
N LEU A 163 14.20 -33.73 4.76
CA LEU A 163 15.27 -33.63 5.75
C LEU A 163 14.88 -32.65 6.85
N LEU A 164 14.96 -33.09 8.10
CA LEU A 164 14.62 -32.28 9.26
C LEU A 164 15.81 -31.45 9.74
N THR A 165 17.02 -31.84 9.35
CA THR A 165 18.28 -31.19 9.71
C THR A 165 18.71 -30.06 8.76
N GLU A 166 17.94 -29.79 7.71
CA GLU A 166 18.28 -28.78 6.69
C GLU A 166 17.14 -27.76 6.54
N THR A 167 17.50 -26.47 6.50
CA THR A 167 16.54 -25.37 6.34
C THR A 167 16.32 -24.95 4.89
N HIS A 168 17.27 -25.27 4.00
CA HIS A 168 17.22 -25.01 2.56
C HIS A 168 17.40 -26.32 1.78
N ASN A 169 16.74 -26.45 0.62
CA ASN A 169 16.74 -27.67 -0.18
C ASN A 169 16.45 -28.91 0.66
N CYS A 170 15.42 -28.87 1.51
CA CYS A 170 15.16 -29.95 2.47
C CYS A 170 14.51 -31.20 1.84
N PHE A 171 14.08 -31.16 0.57
CA PHE A 171 13.45 -32.32 -0.07
C PHE A 171 14.46 -33.15 -0.89
N ARG A 172 14.38 -34.47 -0.76
CA ARG A 172 15.09 -35.48 -1.55
C ARG A 172 14.09 -36.48 -2.12
N SER A 173 14.49 -37.19 -3.16
CA SER A 173 13.69 -38.25 -3.78
C SER A 173 14.58 -39.45 -4.10
N ASP A 174 13.97 -40.61 -4.29
CA ASP A 174 14.68 -41.80 -4.77
C ASP A 174 15.41 -41.54 -6.11
N LYS A 175 16.45 -42.32 -6.38
CA LYS A 175 17.22 -42.22 -7.63
C LYS A 175 16.32 -42.54 -8.82
N GLY A 176 16.23 -41.62 -9.79
CA GLY A 176 15.39 -41.77 -10.99
C GLY A 176 13.93 -41.31 -10.80
N PHE A 177 13.63 -40.64 -9.69
CA PHE A 177 12.31 -40.08 -9.43
C PHE A 177 11.84 -39.12 -10.53
N LYS A 178 10.62 -39.34 -11.03
CA LYS A 178 9.94 -38.45 -11.98
C LYS A 178 8.89 -37.62 -11.27
N ASN A 179 8.78 -36.34 -11.61
CA ASN A 179 7.79 -35.47 -10.97
C ASN A 179 6.36 -35.95 -11.23
N CYS A 180 5.51 -35.87 -10.22
CA CYS A 180 4.13 -36.33 -10.25
C CYS A 180 3.22 -35.44 -9.39
N TRP A 181 1.92 -35.64 -9.55
CA TRP A 181 0.94 -35.09 -8.65
C TRP A 181 0.98 -35.81 -7.31
N TYR A 182 0.91 -35.04 -6.23
CA TYR A 182 0.72 -35.56 -4.88
C TYR A 182 -0.64 -35.10 -4.36
N GLY A 183 -1.45 -36.05 -3.89
CA GLY A 183 -2.77 -35.80 -3.32
C GLY A 183 -3.91 -35.58 -4.32
N LEU A 184 -3.67 -35.48 -5.63
CA LEU A 184 -4.69 -35.18 -6.65
C LEU A 184 -5.88 -36.15 -6.63
N THR A 185 -5.62 -37.47 -6.61
CA THR A 185 -6.70 -38.47 -6.56
C THR A 185 -7.59 -38.27 -5.33
N LYS A 186 -6.97 -38.11 -4.16
CA LYS A 186 -7.67 -37.90 -2.88
C LYS A 186 -8.43 -36.57 -2.84
N ALA A 187 -7.88 -35.52 -3.45
CA ALA A 187 -8.53 -34.22 -3.57
C ALA A 187 -9.85 -34.32 -4.35
N LYS A 188 -9.92 -35.16 -5.38
CA LYS A 188 -11.15 -35.32 -6.17
C LYS A 188 -12.15 -36.29 -5.52
N THR A 189 -11.69 -37.40 -4.97
CA THR A 189 -12.59 -38.49 -4.54
C THR A 189 -13.17 -38.30 -3.15
N GLU A 190 -12.55 -37.48 -2.29
CA GLU A 190 -12.90 -37.47 -0.86
C GLU A 190 -13.05 -36.07 -0.24
N ARG A 191 -12.99 -34.98 -1.03
CA ARG A 191 -12.88 -33.61 -0.48
C ARG A 191 -13.81 -32.61 -1.16
N THR A 192 -13.95 -31.43 -0.53
CA THR A 192 -14.89 -30.38 -0.96
C THR A 192 -14.27 -29.56 -2.09
N PRO A 193 -14.94 -29.44 -3.26
CA PRO A 193 -14.50 -28.53 -4.32
C PRO A 193 -14.52 -27.07 -3.84
N PRO A 194 -13.71 -26.16 -4.43
CA PRO A 194 -12.89 -26.32 -5.64
C PRO A 194 -11.56 -27.04 -5.41
N LEU A 195 -10.95 -27.52 -6.50
CA LEU A 195 -9.59 -28.05 -6.49
C LEU A 195 -8.58 -26.93 -6.18
N ILE A 196 -7.65 -27.18 -5.26
CA ILE A 196 -6.67 -26.20 -4.81
C ILE A 196 -5.25 -26.73 -5.07
N TRP A 197 -4.56 -26.11 -6.02
CA TRP A 197 -3.14 -26.35 -6.26
C TRP A 197 -2.30 -25.53 -5.28
N CYS A 198 -1.52 -26.20 -4.43
CA CYS A 198 -0.60 -25.57 -3.47
C CYS A 198 0.89 -25.89 -3.71
N ASN A 199 1.77 -25.25 -2.94
CA ASN A 199 3.23 -25.30 -3.14
C ASN A 199 3.85 -26.69 -3.03
N GLY A 200 3.39 -27.49 -2.08
CA GLY A 200 4.07 -28.73 -1.75
C GLY A 200 3.28 -29.67 -0.85
N GLU A 201 3.90 -30.79 -0.56
CA GLU A 201 3.25 -31.91 0.11
C GLU A 201 2.78 -31.60 1.54
N PRO A 202 3.50 -30.81 2.37
CA PRO A 202 2.99 -30.40 3.68
C PRO A 202 1.67 -29.63 3.60
N SER A 203 1.55 -28.68 2.66
CA SER A 203 0.34 -27.89 2.45
C SER A 203 -0.81 -28.74 1.91
N THR A 204 -0.49 -29.75 1.08
CA THR A 204 -1.47 -30.75 0.63
C THR A 204 -2.04 -31.54 1.81
N VAL A 205 -1.19 -32.06 2.70
CA VAL A 205 -1.64 -32.85 3.86
C VAL A 205 -2.50 -32.00 4.80
N LEU A 206 -2.07 -30.78 5.12
CA LEU A 206 -2.85 -29.87 5.97
C LEU A 206 -4.18 -29.49 5.33
N GLY A 207 -4.18 -29.14 4.03
CA GLY A 207 -5.42 -28.79 3.32
C GLY A 207 -6.42 -29.93 3.34
N GLN A 208 -5.96 -31.15 3.05
CA GLN A 208 -6.81 -32.33 3.07
C GLN A 208 -7.30 -32.71 4.47
N HIS A 209 -6.56 -32.40 5.53
CA HIS A 209 -7.02 -32.57 6.91
C HIS A 209 -8.21 -31.65 7.22
N TYR A 210 -8.13 -30.39 6.79
CA TYR A 210 -9.21 -29.39 6.94
C TYR A 210 -10.21 -29.38 5.77
N GLN A 211 -10.45 -30.55 5.16
CA GLN A 211 -11.50 -30.77 4.15
C GLN A 211 -11.36 -30.00 2.82
N LEU A 212 -10.19 -29.41 2.54
CA LEU A 212 -9.88 -28.79 1.25
C LEU A 212 -9.48 -29.86 0.22
N ALA A 213 -9.92 -29.70 -1.03
CA ALA A 213 -9.45 -30.49 -2.15
C ALA A 213 -8.05 -30.04 -2.63
N ALA A 214 -7.09 -30.03 -1.70
CA ALA A 214 -5.72 -29.58 -1.93
C ALA A 214 -4.84 -30.68 -2.56
N PHE A 215 -3.98 -30.28 -3.50
CA PHE A 215 -2.97 -31.11 -4.15
C PHE A 215 -1.76 -30.27 -4.57
N CYS A 216 -0.65 -30.91 -4.91
CA CYS A 216 0.55 -30.20 -5.40
C CYS A 216 1.32 -31.01 -6.45
N PHE A 217 2.22 -30.33 -7.16
CA PHE A 217 3.16 -30.95 -8.09
C PHE A 217 4.56 -31.05 -7.47
N SER A 218 5.17 -32.23 -7.54
CA SER A 218 6.44 -32.51 -6.85
C SER A 218 7.67 -31.77 -7.44
N GLY A 219 7.51 -31.04 -8.54
CA GLY A 219 8.59 -30.33 -9.25
C GLY A 219 8.99 -28.97 -8.68
N GLY A 220 8.28 -28.44 -7.69
CA GLY A 220 8.51 -27.09 -7.16
C GLY A 220 7.84 -25.98 -8.00
N GLU A 221 7.91 -24.75 -7.50
CA GLU A 221 7.07 -23.63 -7.95
C GLU A 221 7.41 -23.09 -9.34
N ASN A 222 8.68 -23.19 -9.75
CA ASN A 222 9.17 -22.68 -11.05
C ASN A 222 9.22 -23.74 -12.15
N THR A 223 8.80 -24.98 -11.87
CA THR A 223 8.85 -26.06 -12.85
C THR A 223 7.58 -26.06 -13.69
N ASP A 224 7.77 -26.06 -15.01
CA ASP A 224 6.70 -26.21 -15.99
C ASP A 224 6.04 -27.58 -15.88
N ILE A 225 4.75 -27.63 -16.16
CA ILE A 225 3.96 -28.85 -16.05
C ILE A 225 4.11 -29.64 -17.35
N PRO A 226 4.65 -30.87 -17.32
CA PRO A 226 4.71 -31.71 -18.50
C PRO A 226 3.31 -31.97 -19.08
N HIS A 227 3.20 -32.11 -20.40
CA HIS A 227 1.93 -32.31 -21.09
C HIS A 227 1.16 -33.54 -20.57
N ASP A 228 1.86 -34.65 -20.27
CA ASP A 228 1.23 -35.85 -19.69
C ASP A 228 0.57 -35.59 -18.33
N LYS A 229 1.09 -34.63 -17.55
CA LYS A 229 0.54 -34.25 -16.26
C LYS A 229 -0.65 -33.32 -16.39
N ILE A 230 -0.69 -32.47 -17.42
CA ILE A 230 -1.88 -31.69 -17.77
C ILE A 230 -3.01 -32.62 -18.21
N GLU A 231 -2.73 -33.64 -19.03
CA GLU A 231 -3.73 -34.63 -19.42
C GLU A 231 -4.24 -35.47 -18.23
N GLU A 232 -3.35 -35.81 -17.28
CA GLU A 232 -3.74 -36.44 -16.02
C GLU A 232 -4.69 -35.54 -15.20
N LEU A 233 -4.48 -34.22 -15.19
CA LEU A 233 -5.37 -33.28 -14.51
C LEU A 233 -6.74 -33.17 -15.23
N LYS A 234 -6.75 -33.07 -16.57
CA LYS A 234 -7.99 -33.06 -17.38
C LYS A 234 -8.82 -34.34 -17.22
N ALA A 235 -8.17 -35.47 -16.96
CA ALA A 235 -8.87 -36.72 -16.69
C ALA A 235 -9.59 -36.72 -15.32
N VAL A 236 -9.21 -35.81 -14.41
CA VAL A 236 -9.69 -35.77 -13.02
C VAL A 236 -10.66 -34.60 -12.77
N CYS A 237 -10.59 -33.51 -13.53
CA CYS A 237 -11.52 -32.38 -13.42
C CYS A 237 -12.00 -31.85 -14.78
N SER A 238 -13.23 -31.30 -14.78
CA SER A 238 -13.80 -30.65 -15.96
C SER A 238 -13.12 -29.30 -16.23
N LEU A 239 -13.10 -28.89 -17.49
CA LEU A 239 -12.43 -27.63 -17.91
C LEU A 239 -13.12 -26.35 -17.39
N ASP A 240 -14.36 -26.43 -16.93
CA ASP A 240 -15.17 -25.35 -16.38
C ASP A 240 -15.24 -25.35 -14.84
N GLU A 241 -14.73 -26.41 -14.20
CA GLU A 241 -14.66 -26.52 -12.74
C GLU A 241 -13.66 -25.51 -12.17
N LEU A 242 -14.03 -24.84 -11.08
CA LEU A 242 -13.17 -23.85 -10.46
C LEU A 242 -11.89 -24.50 -9.92
N LEU A 243 -10.73 -24.03 -10.39
CA LEU A 243 -9.41 -24.42 -9.89
C LEU A 243 -8.69 -23.21 -9.31
N LEU A 244 -8.25 -23.33 -8.05
CA LEU A 244 -7.51 -22.28 -7.35
C LEU A 244 -6.01 -22.64 -7.31
N ILE A 245 -5.15 -21.70 -7.67
CA ILE A 245 -3.70 -21.81 -7.53
C ILE A 245 -3.26 -20.94 -6.35
N ALA A 246 -2.84 -21.59 -5.26
CA ALA A 246 -2.52 -20.99 -3.97
C ALA A 246 -1.04 -21.26 -3.63
N LEU A 247 -0.13 -20.55 -4.29
CA LEU A 247 1.31 -20.70 -4.09
C LEU A 247 1.87 -19.73 -3.02
N ASP A 248 3.16 -19.80 -2.71
CA ASP A 248 3.83 -18.98 -1.70
C ASP A 248 3.56 -17.49 -1.94
N ALA A 249 3.35 -16.72 -0.87
CA ALA A 249 3.04 -15.29 -0.95
C ALA A 249 4.23 -14.42 -1.40
N ASP A 250 5.40 -15.02 -1.62
CA ASP A 250 6.59 -14.31 -2.09
C ASP A 250 6.62 -14.20 -3.63
N GLU A 251 7.56 -13.41 -4.15
CA GLU A 251 7.65 -13.13 -5.59
C GLU A 251 7.88 -14.39 -6.44
N THR A 252 8.49 -15.44 -5.86
CA THR A 252 8.71 -16.71 -6.58
C THR A 252 7.41 -17.48 -6.71
N GLY A 253 6.65 -17.60 -5.62
CA GLY A 253 5.34 -18.24 -5.61
C GLY A 253 4.33 -17.51 -6.50
N LYS A 254 4.30 -16.16 -6.44
CA LYS A 254 3.45 -15.33 -7.32
C LYS A 254 3.76 -15.53 -8.81
N SER A 255 5.03 -15.45 -9.19
CA SER A 255 5.45 -15.67 -10.58
C SER A 255 5.12 -17.10 -11.04
N GLY A 256 5.39 -18.10 -10.19
CA GLY A 256 5.06 -19.50 -10.48
C GLY A 256 3.56 -19.73 -10.63
N ALA A 257 2.72 -19.02 -9.86
CA ALA A 257 1.26 -19.13 -9.92
C ALA A 257 0.70 -18.54 -11.23
N ILE A 258 1.22 -17.40 -11.67
CA ILE A 258 0.86 -16.77 -12.96
C ILE A 258 1.25 -17.69 -14.12
N LYS A 259 2.47 -18.24 -14.14
CA LYS A 259 2.90 -19.18 -15.19
C LYS A 259 2.02 -20.42 -15.27
N LYS A 260 1.60 -20.96 -14.12
CA LYS A 260 0.69 -22.12 -14.06
C LYS A 260 -0.72 -21.76 -14.52
N LEU A 261 -1.20 -20.56 -14.19
CA LEU A 261 -2.47 -20.05 -14.67
C LEU A 261 -2.48 -20.01 -16.21
N GLU A 262 -1.45 -19.43 -16.82
CA GLU A 262 -1.30 -19.39 -18.28
C GLU A 262 -1.22 -20.79 -18.90
N GLN A 263 -0.44 -21.71 -18.30
CA GLN A 263 -0.35 -23.09 -18.78
C GLN A 263 -1.69 -23.82 -18.76
N LEU A 264 -2.49 -23.65 -17.70
CA LEU A 264 -3.81 -24.27 -17.60
C LEU A 264 -4.81 -23.61 -18.55
N GLN A 265 -4.80 -22.28 -18.70
CA GLN A 265 -5.64 -21.59 -19.66
C GLN A 265 -5.34 -22.02 -21.10
N ASN A 266 -4.06 -22.12 -21.47
CA ASN A 266 -3.62 -22.63 -22.77
C ASN A 266 -4.00 -24.11 -22.99
N ALA A 267 -4.12 -24.89 -21.91
CA ALA A 267 -4.61 -26.26 -21.96
C ALA A 267 -6.14 -26.38 -22.05
N GLY A 268 -6.87 -25.26 -22.02
CA GLY A 268 -8.33 -25.19 -22.18
C GLY A 268 -9.13 -25.06 -20.88
N PHE A 269 -8.49 -24.92 -19.72
CA PHE A 269 -9.20 -24.67 -18.46
C PHE A 269 -9.75 -23.23 -18.46
N THR A 270 -11.07 -23.08 -18.32
CA THR A 270 -11.79 -21.81 -18.45
C THR A 270 -12.04 -21.11 -17.12
N ASN A 271 -11.93 -21.83 -16.00
CA ASN A 271 -12.25 -21.31 -14.66
C ASN A 271 -11.09 -21.54 -13.68
N VAL A 272 -9.97 -20.86 -13.90
CA VAL A 272 -8.76 -20.96 -13.07
C VAL A 272 -8.45 -19.60 -12.44
N ARG A 273 -8.13 -19.58 -11.14
CA ARG A 273 -7.75 -18.38 -10.39
C ARG A 273 -6.40 -18.58 -9.70
N ALA A 274 -5.42 -17.74 -9.99
CA ALA A 274 -4.22 -17.63 -9.17
C ALA A 274 -4.48 -16.66 -8.02
N LEU A 275 -4.35 -17.10 -6.77
CA LEU A 275 -4.71 -16.33 -5.58
C LEU A 275 -3.55 -15.48 -5.07
N ASP A 276 -3.85 -14.26 -4.64
CA ASP A 276 -2.93 -13.39 -3.92
C ASP A 276 -3.19 -13.47 -2.41
N PHE A 277 -2.23 -13.98 -1.66
CA PHE A 277 -2.28 -14.03 -0.20
C PHE A 277 -2.05 -12.66 0.48
N GLY A 278 -1.67 -11.64 -0.29
CA GLY A 278 -1.39 -10.28 0.17
C GLY A 278 0.11 -10.01 0.34
N SER A 279 0.54 -8.79 0.03
CA SER A 279 1.93 -8.32 0.18
C SER A 279 2.33 -8.05 1.63
N ASP A 280 1.38 -8.06 2.56
CA ASP A 280 1.58 -7.89 4.00
C ASP A 280 2.05 -9.19 4.70
N LYS A 281 2.00 -10.34 3.99
CA LYS A 281 2.38 -11.63 4.56
C LYS A 281 3.89 -11.82 4.62
N PRO A 282 4.42 -12.44 5.68
CA PRO A 282 5.86 -12.67 5.81
C PRO A 282 6.39 -13.54 4.68
N ARG A 283 7.66 -13.35 4.32
CA ARG A 283 8.32 -14.15 3.27
C ARG A 283 8.26 -15.65 3.60
N GLY A 284 7.75 -16.44 2.66
CA GLY A 284 7.53 -17.89 2.81
C GLY A 284 6.21 -18.25 3.50
N PHE A 285 5.26 -17.32 3.59
CA PHE A 285 3.87 -17.61 3.96
C PHE A 285 3.22 -18.45 2.86
N ASP A 286 2.78 -19.65 3.21
CA ASP A 286 2.24 -20.64 2.30
C ASP A 286 0.77 -20.99 2.63
N LEU A 287 0.15 -21.88 1.84
CA LEU A 287 -1.20 -22.37 2.13
C LEU A 287 -1.29 -23.07 3.50
N ALA A 288 -0.22 -23.73 3.98
CA ALA A 288 -0.24 -24.37 5.30
C ALA A 288 -0.30 -23.33 6.43
N ASP A 289 0.38 -22.20 6.30
CA ASP A 289 0.31 -21.08 7.24
C ASP A 289 -1.07 -20.41 7.19
N PHE A 290 -1.66 -20.27 6.00
CA PHE A 290 -3.04 -19.80 5.84
C PHE A 290 -4.04 -20.73 6.56
N ILE A 291 -3.94 -22.04 6.34
CA ILE A 291 -4.79 -23.03 6.99
C ILE A 291 -4.59 -23.04 8.50
N LYS A 292 -3.36 -22.85 8.98
CA LYS A 292 -3.08 -22.77 10.42
C LYS A 292 -3.85 -21.63 11.09
N ILE A 293 -4.10 -20.53 10.37
CA ILE A 293 -4.86 -19.38 10.86
C ILE A 293 -6.38 -19.67 10.85
N TYR A 294 -6.91 -20.15 9.72
CA TYR A 294 -8.36 -20.21 9.49
C TYR A 294 -9.00 -21.59 9.73
N LYS A 295 -8.19 -22.65 9.76
CA LYS A 295 -8.60 -24.03 10.05
C LYS A 295 -9.81 -24.47 9.24
N GLU A 296 -10.94 -24.79 9.87
CA GLU A 296 -12.17 -25.25 9.20
C GLU A 296 -12.76 -24.20 8.26
N ASN A 297 -12.49 -22.90 8.49
CA ASN A 297 -12.99 -21.80 7.66
C ASN A 297 -12.08 -21.48 6.46
N SER A 298 -10.99 -22.24 6.26
CA SER A 298 -9.99 -21.93 5.24
C SER A 298 -10.57 -21.83 3.83
N LEU A 299 -11.58 -22.63 3.47
CA LEU A 299 -12.18 -22.58 2.14
C LEU A 299 -12.93 -21.27 1.91
N GLU A 300 -13.74 -20.85 2.88
CA GLU A 300 -14.52 -19.61 2.78
C GLU A 300 -13.60 -18.40 2.63
N GLU A 301 -12.49 -18.37 3.37
CA GLU A 301 -11.51 -17.30 3.32
C GLU A 301 -10.66 -17.33 2.04
N LEU A 302 -10.29 -18.50 1.52
CA LEU A 302 -9.59 -18.62 0.23
C LEU A 302 -10.42 -18.05 -0.93
N LEU A 303 -11.74 -18.29 -0.92
CA LEU A 303 -12.62 -17.79 -1.99
C LEU A 303 -12.74 -16.27 -2.01
N LYS A 304 -12.52 -15.60 -0.87
CA LYS A 304 -12.53 -14.14 -0.70
C LYS A 304 -11.25 -13.46 -1.21
N LEU A 305 -10.16 -14.21 -1.41
CA LEU A 305 -8.89 -13.65 -1.86
C LEU A 305 -8.96 -13.13 -3.30
N SER A 306 -8.23 -12.04 -3.55
CA SER A 306 -8.06 -11.47 -4.89
C SER A 306 -7.23 -12.37 -5.79
N ASN A 307 -7.39 -12.20 -7.11
CA ASN A 307 -6.55 -12.90 -8.08
C ASN A 307 -5.24 -12.12 -8.33
N LEU A 308 -4.15 -12.83 -8.60
CA LEU A 308 -2.92 -12.26 -9.15
C LEU A 308 -3.19 -11.73 -10.57
N ILE A 309 -2.67 -10.54 -10.88
CA ILE A 309 -2.89 -9.85 -12.15
C ILE A 309 -1.78 -10.23 -13.14
N ILE A 310 -2.14 -10.65 -14.34
CA ILE A 310 -1.21 -10.87 -15.45
C ILE A 310 -0.97 -9.51 -16.13
N ILE A 311 0.22 -8.94 -16.00
CA ILE A 311 0.64 -7.76 -16.76
C ILE A 311 1.26 -8.27 -18.06
N THR A 312 0.52 -8.26 -19.16
CA THR A 312 1.09 -8.54 -20.49
C THR A 312 1.70 -7.26 -21.05
N GLU A 313 3.03 -7.16 -21.05
CA GLU A 313 3.75 -6.17 -21.85
C GLU A 313 3.47 -6.44 -23.35
N SER A 314 2.96 -5.45 -24.06
CA SER A 314 2.79 -5.54 -25.53
C SER A 314 4.13 -5.28 -26.21
N PRO A 315 4.47 -5.96 -27.32
CA PRO A 315 5.75 -5.77 -27.99
C PRO A 315 5.82 -4.40 -28.65
N ASP A 316 6.96 -3.74 -28.49
CA ASP A 316 7.35 -2.54 -29.24
C ASP A 316 7.21 -2.77 -30.75
N THR A 317 6.34 -2.02 -31.41
CA THR A 317 6.41 -1.83 -32.87
C THR A 317 7.07 -0.49 -33.14
N ASP A 318 8.36 -0.56 -33.49
CA ASP A 318 9.08 0.46 -34.23
C ASP A 318 8.33 0.76 -35.55
N GLU A 319 7.72 1.94 -35.66
CA GLU A 319 7.38 2.52 -36.96
C GLU A 319 8.36 3.66 -37.29
N GLN A 320 9.42 3.28 -38.01
CA GLN A 320 10.20 4.20 -38.82
C GLN A 320 9.40 4.62 -40.06
N THR A 321 9.21 5.92 -40.17
CA THR A 321 9.09 6.75 -41.37
C THR A 321 9.20 6.05 -42.74
N GLY A 322 8.16 6.19 -43.56
CA GLY A 322 8.20 5.87 -44.99
C GLY A 322 7.04 6.47 -45.77
N HIS A 323 7.22 7.71 -46.27
CA HIS A 323 6.40 8.28 -47.34
C HIS A 323 6.68 7.58 -48.68
N ALA A 324 5.63 7.20 -49.43
CA ALA A 324 5.38 7.43 -50.88
C ALA A 324 4.05 6.74 -51.32
N PRO A 325 3.51 6.94 -52.55
CA PRO A 325 2.28 7.70 -52.79
C PRO A 325 1.09 6.85 -53.27
N ILE A 326 -0.12 7.41 -53.14
CA ILE A 326 -1.35 6.88 -53.75
C ILE A 326 -1.45 7.44 -55.17
N GLU A 327 -1.37 6.57 -56.17
CA GLU A 327 -1.79 6.84 -57.56
C GLU A 327 -3.24 6.39 -57.77
N GLY A 328 -3.90 7.05 -58.71
CA GLY A 328 -5.35 7.12 -58.83
C GLY A 328 -6.05 5.89 -59.42
N GLY A 329 -7.38 5.90 -59.27
CA GLY A 329 -8.30 4.98 -59.91
C GLY A 329 -9.73 5.43 -59.67
N ASN A 330 -10.26 6.24 -60.59
CA ASN A 330 -11.69 6.59 -60.69
C ASN A 330 -12.53 5.33 -60.97
N ASP A 331 -13.74 5.26 -60.40
CA ASP A 331 -14.95 5.17 -61.23
C ASP A 331 -16.24 5.39 -60.44
N ALA A 332 -17.17 6.06 -61.10
CA ALA A 332 -18.47 6.49 -60.61
C ALA A 332 -19.53 5.38 -60.72
N ASN A 333 -20.51 5.36 -59.82
CA ASN A 333 -21.92 5.30 -60.21
C ASN A 333 -22.85 5.62 -59.04
N GLN A 334 -23.68 6.64 -59.26
CA GLN A 334 -24.88 6.98 -58.50
C GLN A 334 -26.01 5.99 -58.82
N THR A 335 -26.89 5.77 -57.84
CA THR A 335 -28.32 5.53 -58.08
C THR A 335 -29.09 6.00 -56.84
N GLU A 336 -29.80 7.11 -57.00
CA GLU A 336 -30.87 7.58 -56.11
C GLU A 336 -32.17 6.83 -56.43
N VAL A 337 -32.98 6.56 -55.41
CA VAL A 337 -34.45 6.44 -55.52
C VAL A 337 -35.08 7.06 -54.27
N ASP A 338 -35.93 8.06 -54.51
CA ASP A 338 -36.78 8.81 -53.58
C ASP A 338 -37.91 7.97 -52.93
N SER A 339 -38.40 8.41 -51.76
CA SER A 339 -39.84 8.62 -51.49
C SER A 339 -40.11 9.14 -50.06
N ASP A 340 -40.53 10.41 -50.02
CA ASP A 340 -41.70 11.03 -49.36
C ASP A 340 -42.04 10.81 -47.86
N ASP A 341 -42.20 11.96 -47.21
CA ASP A 341 -43.22 12.39 -46.23
C ASP A 341 -43.25 11.78 -44.80
N ASP A 342 -42.79 12.56 -43.80
CA ASP A 342 -43.69 13.44 -43.03
C ASP A 342 -42.94 14.11 -41.85
N GLU A 343 -43.10 15.43 -41.78
CA GLU A 343 -42.58 16.32 -40.76
C GLU A 343 -43.40 16.15 -39.46
N TYR A 344 -42.77 15.68 -38.38
CA TYR A 344 -43.31 15.79 -37.01
C TYR A 344 -42.30 16.51 -36.12
N GLU A 345 -42.75 17.61 -35.52
CA GLU A 345 -42.01 18.45 -34.58
C GLU A 345 -41.33 17.62 -33.49
N ALA A 346 -39.99 17.64 -33.47
CA ALA A 346 -39.21 17.07 -32.38
C ALA A 346 -39.28 18.00 -31.16
N ILE A 347 -40.14 17.63 -30.21
CA ILE A 347 -40.11 18.12 -28.84
C ILE A 347 -38.75 17.70 -28.25
N ASN A 348 -37.90 18.68 -27.92
CA ASN A 348 -36.59 18.45 -27.31
C ASN A 348 -36.73 17.68 -25.98
N TYR A 349 -36.41 16.39 -25.98
CA TYR A 349 -36.21 15.57 -24.78
C TYR A 349 -34.72 15.27 -24.64
N THR A 350 -34.10 15.73 -23.54
CA THR A 350 -32.71 15.40 -23.19
C THR A 350 -32.59 13.92 -22.81
N PRO A 351 -31.71 13.11 -23.45
CA PRO A 351 -31.69 11.66 -23.29
C PRO A 351 -30.74 11.21 -22.18
N SER A 352 -31.20 11.18 -20.92
CA SER A 352 -30.48 10.50 -19.82
C SER A 352 -31.27 9.37 -19.16
N ASP A 353 -32.60 9.31 -19.31
CA ASP A 353 -33.41 8.50 -18.39
C ASP A 353 -33.88 7.16 -18.99
N GLY A 354 -33.91 7.01 -20.32
CA GLY A 354 -34.44 5.81 -20.98
C GLY A 354 -35.95 5.65 -20.84
N VAL A 355 -36.55 4.70 -21.55
CA VAL A 355 -37.99 4.40 -21.42
C VAL A 355 -38.20 3.11 -20.66
N LYS A 356 -39.06 3.14 -19.64
CA LYS A 356 -39.38 1.98 -18.79
C LYS A 356 -40.42 1.09 -19.48
N ASN A 357 -40.09 -0.18 -19.69
CA ASN A 357 -41.02 -1.17 -20.22
C ASN A 357 -41.93 -1.76 -19.11
N LYS A 358 -42.94 -2.55 -19.50
CA LYS A 358 -43.90 -3.19 -18.58
C LYS A 358 -43.26 -4.13 -17.55
N HIS A 359 -42.06 -4.64 -17.85
CA HIS A 359 -41.30 -5.52 -16.98
C HIS A 359 -40.44 -4.76 -15.95
N GLY A 360 -40.51 -3.43 -15.97
CA GLY A 360 -39.83 -2.53 -15.05
C GLY A 360 -38.40 -2.22 -15.43
N TYR A 361 -37.98 -2.54 -16.66
CA TYR A 361 -36.64 -2.26 -17.18
C TYR A 361 -36.61 -0.94 -17.95
N TYR A 362 -35.61 -0.09 -17.69
CA TYR A 362 -35.31 1.04 -18.57
C TYR A 362 -34.54 0.55 -19.80
N ILE A 363 -34.98 0.97 -20.99
CA ILE A 363 -34.32 0.76 -22.29
C ILE A 363 -33.68 2.09 -22.71
N ARG A 364 -32.34 2.13 -22.81
CA ARG A 364 -31.57 3.34 -23.17
C ARG A 364 -30.79 3.16 -24.47
N ILE A 365 -30.52 4.29 -25.14
CA ILE A 365 -29.61 4.32 -26.30
C ILE A 365 -28.22 3.83 -25.86
N GLY A 366 -27.63 2.92 -26.63
CA GLY A 366 -26.35 2.27 -26.36
C GLY A 366 -26.44 1.02 -25.46
N GLU A 367 -27.62 0.65 -24.94
CA GLU A 367 -27.77 -0.59 -24.17
C GLU A 367 -27.85 -1.82 -25.08
N VAL A 368 -27.23 -2.91 -24.62
CA VAL A 368 -27.33 -4.23 -25.26
C VAL A 368 -28.53 -4.98 -24.67
N VAL A 369 -29.51 -5.24 -25.52
CA VAL A 369 -30.79 -5.86 -25.20
C VAL A 369 -30.94 -7.20 -25.92
N ARG A 370 -31.77 -8.07 -25.37
CA ARG A 370 -32.25 -9.30 -26.02
C ARG A 370 -33.72 -9.15 -26.35
N ALA A 371 -34.10 -9.49 -27.58
CA ALA A 371 -35.51 -9.51 -27.99
C ALA A 371 -36.13 -10.87 -27.66
N SER A 372 -37.40 -10.90 -27.26
CA SER A 372 -38.10 -12.14 -26.89
C SER A 372 -38.34 -13.10 -28.06
N ASP A 373 -38.37 -12.60 -29.30
CA ASP A 373 -38.64 -13.36 -30.52
C ASP A 373 -37.37 -13.85 -31.24
N ARG A 374 -36.18 -13.44 -30.76
CA ARG A 374 -34.89 -13.83 -31.34
C ARG A 374 -33.89 -14.10 -30.23
N ASP A 375 -33.20 -15.24 -30.28
CA ASP A 375 -32.05 -15.54 -29.41
C ASP A 375 -30.79 -14.73 -29.75
N ASN A 376 -30.95 -13.49 -30.24
CA ASN A 376 -29.87 -12.61 -30.64
C ASN A 376 -29.82 -11.36 -29.75
N PHE A 377 -28.59 -10.91 -29.46
CA PHE A 377 -28.33 -9.64 -28.80
C PHE A 377 -28.31 -8.50 -29.82
N GLY A 378 -28.86 -7.35 -29.45
CA GLY A 378 -28.85 -6.14 -30.27
C GLY A 378 -28.56 -4.90 -29.44
N GLU A 379 -28.04 -3.86 -30.09
CA GLU A 379 -27.73 -2.57 -29.46
C GLU A 379 -28.82 -1.55 -29.80
N VAL A 380 -29.36 -0.88 -28.79
CA VAL A 380 -30.39 0.16 -28.97
C VAL A 380 -29.75 1.41 -29.56
N LYS A 381 -30.19 1.82 -30.75
CA LYS A 381 -29.70 3.03 -31.45
C LYS A 381 -30.62 4.24 -31.28
N GLY A 382 -31.89 4.01 -30.95
CA GLY A 382 -32.86 5.06 -30.69
C GLY A 382 -34.03 4.54 -29.86
N VAL A 383 -34.67 5.41 -29.10
CA VAL A 383 -35.90 5.10 -28.37
C VAL A 383 -36.90 6.24 -28.60
N ASN A 384 -38.09 5.91 -29.08
CA ASN A 384 -39.17 6.86 -29.32
C ASN A 384 -40.45 6.32 -28.68
N GLY A 385 -40.71 6.72 -27.44
CA GLY A 385 -41.85 6.24 -26.67
C GLY A 385 -41.84 4.71 -26.52
N GLN A 386 -42.86 4.04 -27.06
CA GLN A 386 -43.05 2.59 -26.93
C GLN A 386 -42.18 1.74 -27.89
N PHE A 387 -41.42 2.37 -28.79
CA PHE A 387 -40.57 1.66 -29.74
C PHE A 387 -39.09 2.00 -29.55
N ALA A 388 -38.24 0.99 -29.67
CA ALA A 388 -36.79 1.13 -29.72
C ALA A 388 -36.25 0.63 -31.07
N THR A 389 -35.39 1.42 -31.69
CA THR A 389 -34.63 1.03 -32.87
C THR A 389 -33.42 0.22 -32.42
N VAL A 390 -33.37 -1.06 -32.77
CA VAL A 390 -32.32 -1.99 -32.31
C VAL A 390 -31.53 -2.52 -33.49
N TYR A 391 -30.20 -2.42 -33.41
CA TYR A 391 -29.27 -3.00 -34.37
C TYR A 391 -28.87 -4.41 -33.92
N PHE A 392 -29.25 -5.43 -34.67
CA PHE A 392 -28.84 -6.81 -34.42
C PHE A 392 -27.68 -7.19 -35.34
N TYR A 393 -26.67 -7.84 -34.77
CA TYR A 393 -25.55 -8.41 -35.52
C TYR A 393 -25.41 -9.89 -35.20
N ASN A 394 -25.55 -10.74 -36.22
CA ASN A 394 -25.36 -12.18 -36.07
C ASN A 394 -23.91 -12.55 -36.38
N LYS A 395 -23.14 -12.95 -35.36
CA LYS A 395 -21.72 -13.30 -35.48
C LYS A 395 -21.45 -14.56 -36.31
N GLU A 396 -22.40 -15.48 -36.41
CA GLU A 396 -22.24 -16.75 -37.13
C GLU A 396 -22.49 -16.61 -38.64
N THR A 397 -23.36 -15.68 -39.03
CA THR A 397 -23.77 -15.47 -40.43
C THR A 397 -23.24 -14.17 -41.04
N GLY A 398 -22.69 -13.26 -40.23
CA GLY A 398 -22.16 -11.95 -40.65
C GLY A 398 -23.23 -10.94 -41.08
N LYS A 399 -24.53 -11.27 -40.93
CA LYS A 399 -25.64 -10.40 -41.33
C LYS A 399 -26.04 -9.45 -40.20
N SER A 400 -26.30 -8.20 -40.55
CA SER A 400 -26.87 -7.20 -39.66
C SER A 400 -28.24 -6.72 -40.14
N ALA A 401 -29.08 -6.34 -39.19
CA ALA A 401 -30.38 -5.73 -39.46
C ALA A 401 -30.73 -4.73 -38.35
N THR A 402 -31.19 -3.55 -38.75
CA THR A 402 -31.81 -2.57 -37.86
C THR A 402 -33.32 -2.78 -37.87
N VAL A 403 -33.92 -2.97 -36.71
CA VAL A 403 -35.36 -3.26 -36.59
C VAL A 403 -35.96 -2.40 -35.48
N ASN A 404 -37.15 -1.86 -35.70
CA ASN A 404 -37.94 -1.23 -34.64
C ASN A 404 -38.67 -2.31 -33.84
N LYS A 405 -38.49 -2.30 -32.53
CA LYS A 405 -39.06 -3.26 -31.59
C LYS A 405 -39.86 -2.56 -30.51
N ASP A 406 -40.96 -3.17 -30.09
CA ASP A 406 -41.66 -2.72 -28.88
C ASP A 406 -40.72 -2.88 -27.68
N ILE A 407 -40.59 -1.85 -26.85
CA ILE A 407 -39.73 -1.86 -25.66
C ILE A 407 -40.10 -2.99 -24.68
N ASP A 408 -41.33 -3.46 -24.72
CA ASP A 408 -41.82 -4.57 -23.90
C ASP A 408 -41.30 -5.94 -24.35
N GLU A 409 -40.84 -6.06 -25.60
CA GLU A 409 -40.19 -7.27 -26.12
C GLU A 409 -38.69 -7.31 -25.80
N LEU A 410 -38.13 -6.24 -25.24
CA LEU A 410 -36.70 -6.08 -24.99
C LEU A 410 -36.36 -6.30 -23.51
N THR A 411 -35.32 -7.10 -23.28
CA THR A 411 -34.77 -7.34 -21.94
C THR A 411 -33.29 -6.94 -21.91
N PRO A 412 -32.86 -6.03 -21.01
CA PRO A 412 -31.45 -5.68 -20.86
C PRO A 412 -30.62 -6.89 -20.43
N THR A 413 -29.42 -7.03 -20.98
CA THR A 413 -28.49 -8.12 -20.64
C THR A 413 -27.90 -8.03 -19.23
N ASN A 414 -27.98 -6.85 -18.59
CA ASN A 414 -27.57 -6.64 -17.20
C ASN A 414 -28.73 -6.06 -16.35
N PRO A 415 -29.60 -6.91 -15.79
CA PRO A 415 -30.82 -6.49 -15.08
C PRO A 415 -30.56 -5.73 -13.77
N SER A 416 -29.35 -5.83 -13.21
CA SER A 416 -28.92 -5.14 -11.97
C SER A 416 -28.88 -3.62 -12.10
N ARG A 417 -28.83 -3.08 -13.33
CA ARG A 417 -28.73 -1.64 -13.60
C ARG A 417 -30.08 -1.02 -14.00
N SER A 418 -31.12 -1.83 -14.17
CA SER A 418 -32.32 -1.47 -14.94
C SER A 418 -33.66 -1.62 -14.21
N LYS A 419 -33.73 -2.15 -12.99
CA LYS A 419 -34.98 -2.13 -12.17
C LYS A 419 -34.93 -1.05 -11.09
N ASP A 420 -36.00 -0.26 -10.97
CA ASP A 420 -36.26 0.56 -9.78
C ASP A 420 -36.42 -0.35 -8.56
N VAL A 421 -35.54 -0.18 -7.57
CA VAL A 421 -35.71 -0.70 -6.21
C VAL A 421 -36.78 0.16 -5.53
N SER A 422 -38.04 -0.28 -5.54
CA SER A 422 -39.10 0.42 -4.83
C SER A 422 -39.02 0.18 -3.32
N SER A 423 -38.74 1.25 -2.58
CA SER A 423 -39.20 1.56 -1.23
C SER A 423 -39.10 0.48 -0.14
N THR A 424 -37.90 0.31 0.38
CA THR A 424 -37.68 0.36 1.83
C THR A 424 -36.57 1.38 2.05
N GLN A 425 -36.86 2.53 2.66
CA GLN A 425 -35.85 3.53 3.00
C GLN A 425 -34.91 2.94 4.07
N THR A 426 -33.85 2.28 3.62
CA THR A 426 -32.64 2.11 4.39
C THR A 426 -32.02 3.50 4.55
N PRO A 427 -31.61 3.94 5.76
CA PRO A 427 -30.97 5.24 5.91
C PRO A 427 -29.79 5.35 4.95
N VAL A 428 -29.69 6.45 4.20
CA VAL A 428 -28.56 6.71 3.30
C VAL A 428 -27.29 6.78 4.16
N ASN A 429 -26.57 5.66 4.24
CA ASN A 429 -25.43 5.46 5.13
C ASN A 429 -24.11 6.09 4.62
N PHE A 430 -24.18 7.02 3.66
CA PHE A 430 -23.04 7.68 3.05
C PHE A 430 -23.29 9.19 2.95
N PRO A 431 -22.30 10.06 3.23
CA PRO A 431 -22.48 11.51 3.16
C PRO A 431 -22.94 11.99 1.77
N THR A 432 -23.72 13.06 1.75
CA THR A 432 -24.06 13.76 0.50
C THR A 432 -22.78 14.28 -0.16
N ALA A 433 -22.70 14.17 -1.49
CA ALA A 433 -21.58 14.70 -2.26
C ALA A 433 -21.44 16.21 -2.04
N VAL A 434 -20.20 16.71 -2.09
CA VAL A 434 -19.96 18.15 -1.94
C VAL A 434 -20.53 18.91 -3.15
N GLY A 435 -21.08 20.11 -2.89
CA GLY A 435 -21.64 20.95 -3.94
C GLY A 435 -20.57 21.49 -4.91
N GLN A 436 -21.01 21.97 -6.07
CA GLN A 436 -20.12 22.52 -7.12
C GLN A 436 -19.24 23.68 -6.63
N ALA A 437 -19.68 24.40 -5.60
CA ALA A 437 -18.89 25.46 -4.97
C ALA A 437 -17.54 24.98 -4.40
N ALA A 438 -17.42 23.70 -4.02
CA ALA A 438 -16.15 23.13 -3.57
C ALA A 438 -15.14 23.00 -4.73
N TYR A 439 -15.59 22.85 -5.97
CA TYR A 439 -14.75 22.76 -7.17
C TYR A 439 -14.53 24.14 -7.81
N HIS A 440 -14.18 25.13 -6.98
CA HIS A 440 -13.86 26.49 -7.39
C HIS A 440 -12.38 26.66 -7.78
N GLY A 441 -12.09 27.65 -8.64
CA GLY A 441 -10.74 28.06 -8.99
C GLY A 441 -9.85 26.95 -9.58
N VAL A 442 -8.54 27.09 -9.36
CA VAL A 442 -7.54 26.14 -9.87
C VAL A 442 -7.75 24.73 -9.34
N LEU A 443 -8.16 24.57 -8.07
CA LEU A 443 -8.45 23.26 -7.48
C LEU A 443 -9.62 22.56 -8.18
N GLY A 444 -10.68 23.31 -8.50
CA GLY A 444 -11.79 22.78 -9.28
C GLY A 444 -11.38 22.35 -10.68
N GLU A 445 -10.55 23.15 -11.36
CA GLU A 445 -10.01 22.79 -12.68
C GLU A 445 -9.18 21.50 -12.61
N ILE A 446 -8.31 21.36 -11.62
CA ILE A 446 -7.51 20.14 -11.38
C ILE A 446 -8.41 18.92 -11.24
N ILE A 447 -9.43 18.98 -10.39
CA ILE A 447 -10.31 17.84 -10.18
C ILE A 447 -11.14 17.52 -11.42
N ARG A 448 -11.64 18.53 -12.14
CA ARG A 448 -12.33 18.30 -13.42
C ARG A 448 -11.45 17.67 -14.49
N THR A 449 -10.13 17.88 -14.44
CA THR A 449 -9.16 17.23 -15.32
C THR A 449 -8.83 15.80 -14.88
N ILE A 450 -8.68 15.54 -13.57
CA ILE A 450 -8.25 14.22 -13.06
C ILE A 450 -9.41 13.24 -12.91
N ALA A 451 -10.53 13.67 -12.30
CA ALA A 451 -11.64 12.80 -11.92
C ALA A 451 -12.24 11.97 -13.06
N PRO A 452 -12.36 12.48 -14.31
CA PRO A 452 -12.85 11.67 -15.42
C PRO A 452 -12.06 10.38 -15.66
N HIS A 453 -10.79 10.41 -15.31
CA HIS A 453 -9.79 9.40 -15.63
C HIS A 453 -9.36 8.55 -14.42
N SER A 454 -9.94 8.80 -13.24
CA SER A 454 -9.64 8.06 -12.00
C SER A 454 -10.88 7.33 -11.48
N GLU A 455 -10.69 6.14 -10.90
CA GLU A 455 -11.76 5.45 -10.17
C GLU A 455 -12.04 6.06 -8.78
N SER A 456 -11.14 6.92 -8.31
CA SER A 456 -11.18 7.49 -6.97
C SER A 456 -12.28 8.55 -6.84
N ASN A 457 -12.85 8.65 -5.64
CA ASN A 457 -13.83 9.68 -5.33
C ASN A 457 -13.23 11.10 -5.49
N PRO A 458 -13.87 12.02 -6.25
CA PRO A 458 -13.36 13.36 -6.49
C PRO A 458 -13.08 14.17 -5.20
N GLU A 459 -13.89 14.00 -4.15
CA GLU A 459 -13.70 14.68 -2.86
C GLU A 459 -12.45 14.19 -2.12
N SER A 460 -12.16 12.88 -2.20
CA SER A 460 -10.92 12.32 -1.64
C SER A 460 -9.68 12.85 -2.35
N ILE A 461 -9.71 13.00 -3.67
CA ILE A 461 -8.61 13.61 -4.44
C ILE A 461 -8.48 15.09 -4.07
N LEU A 462 -9.59 15.83 -4.06
CA LEU A 462 -9.62 17.27 -3.74
C LEU A 462 -9.01 17.56 -2.38
N LEU A 463 -9.48 16.87 -1.34
CA LEU A 463 -9.01 17.12 0.02
C LEU A 463 -7.56 16.67 0.23
N THR A 464 -7.13 15.60 -0.43
CA THR A 464 -5.71 15.19 -0.43
C THR A 464 -4.83 16.26 -1.08
N ILE A 465 -5.23 16.79 -2.24
CA ILE A 465 -4.51 17.89 -2.91
C ILE A 465 -4.48 19.14 -2.02
N ILE A 466 -5.61 19.54 -1.43
CA ILE A 466 -5.67 20.69 -0.51
C ILE A 466 -4.71 20.50 0.66
N MET A 467 -4.66 19.31 1.26
CA MET A 467 -3.77 19.00 2.37
C MET A 467 -2.29 19.07 1.97
N MET A 468 -1.93 18.50 0.82
CA MET A 468 -0.56 18.58 0.27
C MET A 468 -0.18 20.03 -0.04
N MET A 469 -1.08 20.80 -0.65
CA MET A 469 -0.90 22.24 -0.88
C MET A 469 -0.69 23.01 0.41
N GLY A 470 -1.50 22.75 1.44
CA GLY A 470 -1.30 23.38 2.75
C GLY A 470 0.07 23.06 3.36
N ASN A 471 0.56 21.83 3.18
CA ASN A 471 1.90 21.46 3.63
C ASN A 471 3.00 22.15 2.82
N ILE A 472 2.90 22.21 1.50
CA ILE A 472 3.84 22.94 0.61
C ILE A 472 3.86 24.43 0.92
N ILE A 473 2.70 25.06 1.11
CA ILE A 473 2.58 26.46 1.54
C ILE A 473 3.35 26.67 2.85
N GLY A 474 3.30 25.71 3.78
CA GLY A 474 4.07 25.79 5.01
C GLY A 474 3.59 26.94 5.89
N ARG A 475 4.53 27.58 6.59
CA ARG A 475 4.24 28.70 7.49
C ARG A 475 4.21 30.07 6.80
N ARG A 476 4.31 30.09 5.46
CA ARG A 476 4.37 31.32 4.65
C ARG A 476 3.10 32.16 4.70
N CYS A 477 1.97 31.60 5.15
CA CYS A 477 0.77 32.37 5.44
C CYS A 477 0.06 31.85 6.70
N TYR A 478 -0.71 32.72 7.34
CA TYR A 478 -1.54 32.37 8.50
C TYR A 478 -2.81 33.22 8.56
N PHE A 479 -3.74 32.86 9.43
CA PHE A 479 -4.76 33.76 9.95
C PHE A 479 -4.74 33.73 11.47
N GLU A 480 -5.14 34.83 12.11
CA GLU A 480 -5.23 34.91 13.56
C GLU A 480 -6.69 34.79 14.04
N VAL A 481 -6.88 34.03 15.13
CA VAL A 481 -8.12 34.02 15.89
C VAL A 481 -7.79 34.35 17.33
N ALA A 482 -8.25 35.52 17.78
CA ALA A 482 -7.91 36.13 19.06
C ALA A 482 -6.41 36.36 19.23
N ARG A 483 -5.66 35.34 19.69
CA ARG A 483 -4.20 35.38 19.89
C ARG A 483 -3.51 34.09 19.40
N THR A 484 -4.24 33.26 18.66
CA THR A 484 -3.75 31.98 18.15
C THR A 484 -3.59 32.10 16.64
N ARG A 485 -2.38 31.85 16.15
CA ARG A 485 -2.09 31.79 14.73
C ARG A 485 -2.41 30.41 14.19
N HIS A 486 -3.08 30.37 13.04
CA HIS A 486 -3.44 29.15 12.34
C HIS A 486 -2.75 29.13 10.98
N TYR A 487 -1.85 28.18 10.82
CA TYR A 487 -1.17 27.85 9.57
C TYR A 487 -2.00 26.82 8.76
N PRO A 488 -1.74 26.63 7.45
CA PRO A 488 -2.46 25.69 6.58
C PRO A 488 -2.11 24.21 6.87
N ILE A 489 -2.27 23.78 8.11
CA ILE A 489 -2.07 22.39 8.55
C ILE A 489 -3.41 21.65 8.53
N LEU A 490 -3.45 20.51 7.87
CA LEU A 490 -4.62 19.65 7.83
C LEU A 490 -4.18 18.21 8.11
N ASN A 491 -4.93 17.50 8.94
CA ASN A 491 -4.84 16.04 9.00
C ASN A 491 -6.11 15.48 8.40
N ILE A 492 -5.98 14.50 7.52
CA ILE A 492 -7.11 13.92 6.78
C ILE A 492 -7.09 12.41 6.93
N ALA A 493 -8.23 11.83 7.26
CA ALA A 493 -8.45 10.40 7.23
C ALA A 493 -9.44 10.06 6.10
N VAL A 494 -8.96 9.40 5.05
CA VAL A 494 -9.80 8.88 3.97
C VAL A 494 -10.35 7.52 4.38
N VAL A 495 -11.68 7.45 4.54
CA VAL A 495 -12.42 6.32 5.10
C VAL A 495 -13.24 5.65 3.99
N GLY A 496 -12.98 4.39 3.71
CA GLY A 496 -13.69 3.65 2.65
C GLY A 496 -13.32 2.16 2.66
N SER A 497 -14.02 1.33 1.89
CA SER A 497 -13.71 -0.11 1.83
C SER A 497 -12.37 -0.38 1.15
N THR A 498 -11.82 -1.58 1.31
CA THR A 498 -10.66 -2.01 0.51
C THR A 498 -11.03 -2.00 -0.97
N GLY A 499 -10.13 -1.50 -1.82
CA GLY A 499 -10.35 -1.39 -3.26
C GLY A 499 -11.27 -0.26 -3.74
N CYS A 500 -11.78 0.61 -2.86
CA CYS A 500 -12.64 1.74 -3.27
C CYS A 500 -11.89 2.96 -3.84
N GLY A 501 -10.58 2.86 -4.08
CA GLY A 501 -9.76 3.95 -4.63
C GLY A 501 -9.11 4.88 -3.59
N LYS A 502 -9.03 4.51 -2.30
CA LYS A 502 -8.34 5.33 -1.27
C LYS A 502 -6.86 5.55 -1.61
N GLY A 503 -6.12 4.47 -1.87
CA GLY A 503 -4.72 4.54 -2.30
C GLY A 503 -4.56 5.23 -3.65
N SER A 504 -5.51 5.00 -4.57
CA SER A 504 -5.55 5.67 -5.87
C SER A 504 -5.69 7.18 -5.73
N SER A 505 -6.49 7.70 -4.79
CA SER A 505 -6.65 9.15 -4.58
C SER A 505 -5.34 9.86 -4.21
N LEU A 506 -4.50 9.20 -3.41
CA LEU A 506 -3.16 9.68 -3.06
C LEU A 506 -2.23 9.65 -4.28
N ALA A 507 -2.24 8.55 -5.05
CA ALA A 507 -1.41 8.43 -6.24
C ALA A 507 -1.73 9.52 -7.29
N GLU A 508 -3.01 9.85 -7.50
CA GLU A 508 -3.42 10.95 -8.39
C GLU A 508 -2.92 12.31 -7.87
N ALA A 509 -3.04 12.54 -6.56
CA ALA A 509 -2.56 13.76 -5.94
C ALA A 509 -1.03 13.88 -6.06
N GLU A 510 -0.28 12.82 -5.76
CA GLU A 510 1.18 12.77 -5.92
C GLU A 510 1.61 13.00 -7.37
N ALA A 511 0.94 12.38 -8.35
CA ALA A 511 1.21 12.58 -9.76
C ALA A 511 1.03 14.06 -10.18
N PHE A 512 0.08 14.77 -9.57
CA PHE A 512 -0.11 16.20 -9.80
C PHE A 512 0.91 17.07 -9.04
N ILE A 513 1.17 16.77 -7.76
CA ILE A 513 1.95 17.60 -6.83
C ILE A 513 3.46 17.44 -6.97
N ASN A 514 3.97 16.23 -7.18
CA ASN A 514 5.42 15.97 -7.18
C ASN A 514 6.21 16.84 -8.18
N PRO A 515 5.68 17.15 -9.38
CA PRO A 515 6.34 18.08 -10.33
C PRO A 515 6.27 19.57 -9.94
N ILE A 516 5.48 19.95 -8.93
CA ILE A 516 5.34 21.32 -8.45
C ILE A 516 6.52 21.68 -7.53
N ASP A 517 6.80 20.85 -6.53
CA ASP A 517 7.90 21.01 -5.58
C ASP A 517 8.60 19.65 -5.35
N SER A 518 9.60 19.37 -6.18
CA SER A 518 10.31 18.08 -6.15
C SER A 518 11.23 17.94 -4.92
N GLU A 519 11.65 19.05 -4.32
CA GLU A 519 12.50 19.03 -3.13
C GLU A 519 11.66 18.70 -1.90
N TRP A 520 10.50 19.35 -1.75
CA TRP A 520 9.51 18.98 -0.74
C TRP A 520 9.11 17.51 -0.87
N SER A 521 8.81 17.04 -2.07
CA SER A 521 8.38 15.65 -2.31
C SER A 521 9.43 14.62 -1.87
N LYS A 522 10.72 14.94 -2.03
CA LYS A 522 11.84 14.05 -1.64
C LYS A 522 12.16 14.12 -0.16
N ASN A 523 12.12 15.31 0.43
CA ASN A 523 12.69 15.56 1.76
C ASN A 523 11.62 15.64 2.86
N CYS A 524 10.43 16.13 2.53
CA CYS A 524 9.36 16.46 3.48
C CYS A 524 8.24 15.42 3.52
N VAL A 525 8.21 14.45 2.61
CA VAL A 525 7.23 13.34 2.65
C VAL A 525 7.83 12.14 3.38
N ALA A 526 7.10 11.56 4.31
CA ALA A 526 7.53 10.38 5.07
C ALA A 526 6.34 9.48 5.44
N SER A 527 6.63 8.23 5.81
CA SER A 527 5.66 7.26 6.33
C SER A 527 6.25 6.50 7.52
N GLY A 528 5.44 5.67 8.18
CA GLY A 528 5.92 4.79 9.25
C GLY A 528 5.96 5.46 10.62
N LEU A 529 4.93 6.26 10.93
CA LEU A 529 4.79 6.97 12.19
C LEU A 529 4.62 6.01 13.36
N SER A 530 5.72 5.72 14.06
CA SER A 530 5.83 4.67 15.08
C SER A 530 6.10 5.19 16.51
N SER A 531 6.50 6.46 16.66
CA SER A 531 6.69 7.12 17.97
C SER A 531 6.59 8.65 17.85
N GLY A 532 6.32 9.34 18.97
CA GLY A 532 6.32 10.80 18.99
C GLY A 532 7.72 11.36 18.80
N GLU A 533 8.73 10.72 19.37
CA GLU A 533 10.16 11.03 19.23
C GLU A 533 10.58 11.05 17.76
N GLY A 534 10.16 10.05 16.98
CA GLY A 534 10.47 9.96 15.55
C GLY A 534 9.90 11.12 14.75
N LEU A 535 8.69 11.58 15.11
CA LEU A 535 8.07 12.76 14.50
C LEU A 535 8.87 14.02 14.84
N VAL A 536 9.26 14.22 16.11
CA VAL A 536 10.09 15.37 16.52
C VAL A 536 11.43 15.35 15.80
N TYR A 537 12.07 14.18 15.70
CA TYR A 537 13.38 14.04 15.05
C TYR A 537 13.36 14.49 13.57
N ARG A 538 12.28 14.21 12.84
CA ARG A 538 12.11 14.59 11.43
C ARG A 538 11.99 16.09 11.20
N VAL A 539 11.71 16.89 12.23
CA VAL A 539 11.60 18.34 12.17
C VAL A 539 12.42 19.04 13.27
N ARG A 540 13.43 18.37 13.82
CA ARG A 540 14.20 18.84 14.99
C ARG A 540 15.07 20.05 14.70
N ASP A 541 15.35 20.80 15.74
CA ASP A 541 16.20 21.98 15.72
C ASP A 541 17.68 21.59 15.70
N LYS A 542 18.50 22.54 15.26
CA LYS A 542 19.95 22.45 15.37
C LYS A 542 20.35 22.33 16.85
N VAL A 543 21.25 21.40 17.16
CA VAL A 543 21.80 21.22 18.50
C VAL A 543 23.27 21.62 18.49
N VAL A 544 23.60 22.63 19.30
CA VAL A 544 24.97 23.05 19.59
C VAL A 544 25.34 22.66 21.01
N GLU A 545 26.57 22.21 21.21
CA GLU A 545 27.11 21.89 22.52
C GLU A 545 28.34 22.75 22.81
N GLN A 546 28.54 23.11 24.07
CA GLN A 546 29.75 23.80 24.50
C GLN A 546 30.80 22.75 24.89
N VAL A 547 31.93 22.77 24.18
CA VAL A 547 33.08 21.88 24.45
C VAL A 547 34.28 22.70 24.91
N GLU A 548 34.93 22.22 25.96
CA GLU A 548 36.21 22.77 26.41
C GLU A 548 37.34 22.30 25.49
N ILE A 549 37.92 23.24 24.75
CA ILE A 549 39.12 23.01 23.94
C ILE A 549 40.30 23.66 24.66
N LYS A 550 41.42 22.96 24.78
CA LYS A 550 42.68 23.55 25.28
C LYS A 550 43.36 24.31 24.16
N ASP A 551 43.64 25.58 24.41
CA ASP A 551 44.47 26.39 23.52
C ASP A 551 45.89 25.79 23.44
N LYS A 552 46.40 25.62 22.22
CA LYS A 552 47.70 24.98 21.99
C LYS A 552 48.87 25.86 22.42
N GLU A 553 48.70 27.18 22.47
CA GLU A 553 49.75 28.13 22.83
C GLU A 553 49.69 28.51 24.31
N THR A 554 48.51 28.83 24.84
CA THR A 554 48.37 29.32 26.22
C THR A 554 48.08 28.21 27.24
N LYS A 555 47.74 26.99 26.78
CA LYS A 555 47.24 25.86 27.60
C LYS A 555 45.98 26.17 28.42
N GLU A 556 45.33 27.31 28.18
CA GLU A 556 44.07 27.67 28.83
C GLU A 556 42.89 26.90 28.23
N LYS A 557 41.88 26.64 29.05
CA LYS A 557 40.64 26.00 28.60
C LYS A 557 39.72 27.09 28.03
N LYS A 558 39.35 26.96 26.76
CA LYS A 558 38.36 27.82 26.11
C LYS A 558 37.11 27.02 25.81
N LEU A 559 35.95 27.53 26.22
CA LEU A 559 34.67 26.99 25.79
C LEU A 559 34.42 27.42 24.34
N VAL A 560 34.21 26.45 23.46
CA VAL A 560 33.88 26.69 22.05
C VAL A 560 32.58 25.97 21.76
N GLU A 561 31.69 26.61 21.02
CA GLU A 561 30.47 25.98 20.52
C GLU A 561 30.82 25.03 19.37
N ARG A 562 30.39 23.78 19.50
CA ARG A 562 30.47 22.77 18.46
C ARG A 562 29.06 22.38 18.04
N GLU A 563 28.82 22.31 16.74
CA GLU A 563 27.59 21.74 16.21
C GLU A 563 27.57 20.22 16.47
N LYS A 564 26.62 19.76 17.28
CA LYS A 564 26.40 18.33 17.57
C LYS A 564 25.45 17.72 16.55
N ASP A 565 24.41 18.46 16.17
CA ASP A 565 23.43 18.07 15.16
C ASP A 565 23.04 19.30 14.33
N PRO A 566 23.17 19.27 12.98
CA PRO A 566 22.73 20.37 12.13
C PRO A 566 21.21 20.64 12.22
N GLY A 567 20.42 19.68 12.69
CA GLY A 567 18.97 19.72 12.72
C GLY A 567 18.36 19.60 11.33
N VAL A 568 17.06 19.92 11.23
CA VAL A 568 16.33 20.02 9.96
C VAL A 568 15.93 21.48 9.75
N THR A 569 16.33 22.04 8.62
CA THR A 569 16.03 23.42 8.21
C THR A 569 14.60 23.57 7.74
N ASP A 570 14.15 22.67 6.86
CA ASP A 570 12.75 22.62 6.42
C ASP A 570 11.89 21.90 7.46
N LYS A 571 11.05 22.67 8.15
CA LYS A 571 10.16 22.15 9.21
C LYS A 571 8.86 21.54 8.68
N ARG A 572 8.69 21.48 7.36
CA ARG A 572 7.54 20.83 6.70
C ARG A 572 7.69 19.33 6.77
N LEU A 573 6.62 18.64 7.21
CA LEU A 573 6.52 17.20 7.17
C LEU A 573 5.11 16.79 6.77
N PHE A 574 5.01 16.01 5.70
CA PHE A 574 3.79 15.35 5.27
C PHE A 574 3.92 13.86 5.56
N VAL A 575 3.16 13.40 6.54
CA VAL A 575 3.15 11.99 6.94
C VAL A 575 2.04 11.28 6.19
N GLN A 576 2.38 10.26 5.42
CA GLN A 576 1.43 9.39 4.74
C GLN A 576 1.36 8.02 5.41
N GLU A 577 0.18 7.66 5.90
CA GLU A 577 -0.12 6.37 6.51
C GLU A 577 -1.16 5.66 5.65
N THR A 578 -0.69 4.73 4.80
CA THR A 578 -1.58 3.86 3.99
C THR A 578 -2.43 2.94 4.87
N GLU A 579 -2.00 2.72 6.12
CA GLU A 579 -2.71 1.99 7.17
C GLU A 579 -2.73 2.81 8.46
N LEU A 580 -3.68 3.74 8.56
CA LEU A 580 -3.86 4.57 9.76
C LEU A 580 -4.11 3.73 11.02
N SER A 581 -4.58 2.48 10.85
CA SER A 581 -4.80 1.51 11.92
C SER A 581 -3.54 1.25 12.75
N ASN A 582 -2.36 1.18 12.13
CA ASN A 582 -1.09 0.96 12.82
C ASN A 582 -0.75 2.13 13.76
N MET A 583 -0.89 3.36 13.27
CA MET A 583 -0.70 4.56 14.08
C MET A 583 -1.66 4.60 15.28
N LEU A 584 -2.95 4.28 15.06
CA LEU A 584 -3.94 4.23 16.14
C LEU A 584 -3.63 3.14 17.18
N GLN A 585 -3.10 1.98 16.77
CA GLN A 585 -2.67 0.93 17.69
C GLN A 585 -1.45 1.34 18.52
N VAL A 586 -0.46 2.00 17.90
CA VAL A 586 0.72 2.53 18.60
C VAL A 586 0.33 3.57 19.64
N MET A 587 -0.64 4.44 19.34
CA MET A 587 -1.14 5.44 20.28
C MET A 587 -1.79 4.82 21.53
N LYS A 588 -2.32 3.58 21.44
CA LYS A 588 -2.93 2.87 22.57
C LYS A 588 -1.93 2.21 23.51
N ARG A 589 -0.66 2.09 23.11
CA ARG A 589 0.37 1.46 23.94
C ARG A 589 0.61 2.29 25.20
N GLU A 590 0.76 1.61 26.33
CA GLU A 590 1.08 2.26 27.60
C GLU A 590 2.43 2.99 27.49
N GLY A 591 2.48 4.26 27.89
CA GLY A 591 3.66 5.11 27.76
C GLY A 591 3.83 5.82 26.40
N SER A 592 2.94 5.63 25.43
CA SER A 592 3.01 6.33 24.13
C SER A 592 2.68 7.83 24.26
N ASN A 593 3.60 8.70 23.81
CA ASN A 593 3.39 10.16 23.76
C ASN A 593 2.87 10.65 22.39
N LEU A 594 2.71 9.74 21.41
CA LEU A 594 2.46 10.07 20.01
C LEU A 594 1.19 10.93 19.83
N SER A 595 0.10 10.61 20.52
CA SER A 595 -1.14 11.40 20.49
C SER A 595 -0.93 12.84 20.95
N SER A 596 -0.09 13.05 21.96
CA SER A 596 0.24 14.39 22.46
C SER A 596 1.04 15.18 21.44
N ILE A 597 2.07 14.55 20.85
CA ILE A 597 2.93 15.18 19.85
C ILE A 597 2.13 15.55 18.59
N ILE A 598 1.26 14.67 18.09
CA ILE A 598 0.42 14.97 16.91
C ILE A 598 -0.52 16.16 17.18
N ARG A 599 -1.15 16.23 18.36
CA ARG A 599 -2.03 17.34 18.73
C ARG A 599 -1.27 18.67 18.78
N ASN A 600 -0.07 18.66 19.36
CA ASN A 600 0.80 19.85 19.43
C ASN A 600 1.29 20.26 18.03
N ALA A 601 1.62 19.31 17.17
CA ALA A 601 2.07 19.57 15.80
C ALA A 601 0.95 20.21 14.96
N TYR A 602 -0.29 19.73 15.09
CA TYR A 602 -1.45 20.32 14.42
C TYR A 602 -1.77 21.75 14.88
N ASP A 603 -1.53 22.04 16.16
CA ASP A 603 -1.66 23.38 16.75
C ASP A 603 -0.41 24.24 16.53
N SER A 604 0.56 23.77 15.73
CA SER A 604 1.82 24.46 15.43
C SER A 604 2.64 24.87 16.66
N ARG A 605 2.52 24.11 17.75
CA ARG A 605 3.28 24.30 18.99
C ARG A 605 4.67 23.67 18.85
N THR A 606 5.64 24.20 19.58
CA THR A 606 6.94 23.55 19.74
C THR A 606 6.76 22.11 20.21
N LEU A 607 7.44 21.18 19.55
CA LEU A 607 7.46 19.78 19.96
C LEU A 607 8.75 19.55 20.75
N GLU A 608 8.64 18.89 21.89
CA GLU A 608 9.81 18.61 22.71
C GLU A 608 9.65 17.31 23.47
N THR A 609 10.78 16.62 23.66
CA THR A 609 10.90 15.45 24.53
C THR A 609 11.92 15.78 25.62
N MET A 610 11.47 15.86 26.87
CA MET A 610 12.32 16.20 28.01
C MET A 610 13.12 14.99 28.56
N SER A 611 13.61 14.12 27.67
CA SER A 611 14.40 12.96 28.08
C SER A 611 15.78 13.41 28.58
N LYS A 612 16.34 12.72 29.59
CA LYS A 612 17.65 13.07 30.17
C LYS A 612 18.83 12.74 29.25
N HIS A 613 18.66 11.77 28.35
CA HIS A 613 19.76 11.20 27.57
C HIS A 613 19.85 11.77 26.16
N ASP A 614 18.70 12.11 25.55
CA ASP A 614 18.64 12.74 24.23
C ASP A 614 17.41 13.65 24.13
N PRO A 615 17.47 14.88 24.67
CA PRO A 615 16.38 15.82 24.56
C PRO A 615 16.29 16.35 23.13
N MET A 616 15.10 16.22 22.51
CA MET A 616 14.84 16.77 21.19
C MET A 616 13.85 17.91 21.26
N LYS A 617 14.06 18.92 20.42
CA LYS A 617 13.18 20.07 20.28
C LYS A 617 12.96 20.34 18.79
N ALA A 618 11.74 20.65 18.41
CA ALA A 618 11.36 21.12 17.09
C ALA A 618 10.54 22.40 17.26
N THR A 619 11.15 23.54 16.96
CA THR A 619 10.45 24.83 16.89
C THR A 619 9.78 24.99 15.53
N ASN A 620 8.64 25.69 15.54
CA ASN A 620 7.86 26.01 14.35
C ASN A 620 7.56 24.81 13.42
N PRO A 621 7.09 23.66 13.94
CA PRO A 621 6.79 22.51 13.11
C PRO A 621 5.61 22.80 12.16
N HIS A 622 5.64 22.22 10.96
CA HIS A 622 4.52 22.25 10.01
C HIS A 622 4.21 20.83 9.53
N VAL A 623 3.45 20.09 10.35
CA VAL A 623 3.20 18.66 10.15
C VAL A 623 1.76 18.40 9.77
N SER A 624 1.55 17.75 8.63
CA SER A 624 0.25 17.29 8.16
C SER A 624 0.25 15.76 8.07
N ILE A 625 -0.82 15.10 8.51
CA ILE A 625 -0.93 13.62 8.52
C ILE A 625 -2.11 13.16 7.66
N LEU A 626 -1.82 12.34 6.63
CA LEU A 626 -2.80 11.70 5.78
C LEU A 626 -2.89 10.23 6.17
N GLY A 627 -4.10 9.75 6.43
CA GLY A 627 -4.36 8.37 6.80
C GLY A 627 -5.39 7.73 5.90
N HIS A 628 -5.16 6.50 5.46
CA HIS A 628 -6.20 5.66 4.88
C HIS A 628 -6.67 4.63 5.90
N ILE A 629 -7.98 4.44 6.01
CA ILE A 629 -8.57 3.48 6.95
C ILE A 629 -9.87 2.91 6.41
N THR A 630 -10.27 1.72 6.84
CA THR A 630 -11.63 1.21 6.60
C THR A 630 -12.61 1.71 7.66
N LYS A 631 -13.91 1.63 7.36
CA LYS A 631 -14.95 2.01 8.32
C LYS A 631 -14.91 1.09 9.54
N GLU A 632 -14.66 -0.20 9.32
CA GLU A 632 -14.64 -1.25 10.32
C GLU A 632 -13.44 -1.08 11.26
N GLU A 633 -12.24 -0.86 10.70
CA GLU A 633 -11.04 -0.57 11.50
C GLU A 633 -11.18 0.74 12.27
N LEU A 634 -11.71 1.79 11.65
CA LEU A 634 -11.94 3.06 12.35
C LEU A 634 -12.87 2.84 13.54
N LYS A 635 -13.99 2.12 13.37
CA LYS A 635 -14.89 1.80 14.48
C LYS A 635 -14.22 0.98 15.59
N ALA A 636 -13.39 0.01 15.23
CA ALA A 636 -12.72 -0.87 16.18
C ALA A 636 -11.58 -0.16 16.94
N LEU A 637 -10.83 0.70 16.26
CA LEU A 637 -9.60 1.28 16.79
C LEU A 637 -9.82 2.64 17.44
N PHE A 638 -10.83 3.41 17.02
CA PHE A 638 -11.03 4.74 17.55
C PHE A 638 -11.72 4.70 18.93
N SER A 639 -10.92 4.77 20.00
CA SER A 639 -11.40 4.57 21.37
C SER A 639 -12.25 5.75 21.87
N GLN A 640 -12.98 5.53 22.97
CA GLN A 640 -13.69 6.62 23.65
C GLN A 640 -12.73 7.73 24.11
N ASN A 641 -11.51 7.35 24.50
CA ASN A 641 -10.48 8.29 24.94
C ASN A 641 -10.01 9.18 23.78
N ASP A 642 -9.81 8.63 22.57
CA ASP A 642 -9.40 9.41 21.39
C ASP A 642 -10.45 10.41 20.93
N LYS A 643 -11.72 10.08 21.16
CA LYS A 643 -12.87 10.98 20.91
C LYS A 643 -12.95 12.11 21.92
N ASN A 644 -12.51 11.88 23.16
CA ASN A 644 -12.65 12.84 24.25
C ASN A 644 -11.37 13.65 24.54
N ASN A 645 -10.19 13.16 24.15
CA ASN A 645 -8.90 13.81 24.41
C ASN A 645 -8.51 14.87 23.35
N GLY A 646 -9.42 15.15 22.40
CA GLY A 646 -9.19 16.11 21.31
C GLY A 646 -8.21 15.62 20.24
N PHE A 647 -7.91 14.33 20.13
CA PHE A 647 -7.19 13.83 18.97
C PHE A 647 -8.09 13.89 17.72
N ALA A 648 -9.31 13.36 17.85
CA ALA A 648 -10.25 13.22 16.75
C ALA A 648 -10.63 14.52 16.06
N ASN A 649 -10.80 15.60 16.83
CA ASN A 649 -11.20 16.90 16.30
C ASN A 649 -10.09 17.63 15.52
N ARG A 650 -8.89 17.05 15.45
CA ARG A 650 -7.81 17.57 14.62
C ARG A 650 -7.67 16.79 13.32
N ILE A 651 -8.62 15.89 13.02
CA ILE A 651 -8.66 15.08 11.80
C ILE A 651 -9.97 15.36 11.06
N ALA A 652 -9.86 15.74 9.79
CA ALA A 652 -11.00 15.76 8.89
C ALA A 652 -11.22 14.35 8.30
N PHE A 653 -12.43 13.82 8.44
CA PHE A 653 -12.77 12.51 7.90
C PHE A 653 -13.47 12.66 6.55
N VAL A 654 -12.98 11.94 5.54
CA VAL A 654 -13.52 11.97 4.18
C VAL A 654 -14.02 10.57 3.85
N ALA A 655 -15.32 10.44 3.62
CA ALA A 655 -15.88 9.18 3.17
C ALA A 655 -15.56 8.99 1.68
N ALA A 656 -14.86 7.92 1.34
CA ALA A 656 -14.51 7.56 -0.02
C ALA A 656 -15.27 6.30 -0.47
N LYS A 657 -15.69 6.32 -1.73
CA LYS A 657 -16.28 5.20 -2.46
C LYS A 657 -15.72 5.21 -3.88
N ARG A 658 -15.74 4.07 -4.57
CA ARG A 658 -15.37 4.05 -5.99
C ARG A 658 -16.37 4.91 -6.77
N ASP A 659 -15.86 5.83 -7.58
CA ASP A 659 -16.68 6.73 -8.39
C ASP A 659 -17.13 6.06 -9.70
N ARG A 660 -16.20 5.33 -10.33
CA ARG A 660 -16.38 4.70 -11.65
C ARG A 660 -15.50 3.46 -11.81
N TYR A 661 -15.77 2.69 -12.85
CA TYR A 661 -14.99 1.50 -13.21
C TYR A 661 -14.22 1.81 -14.50
N LEU A 662 -12.89 1.77 -14.44
CA LEU A 662 -11.97 2.04 -15.55
C LEU A 662 -10.99 0.89 -15.63
N VAL A 663 -11.19 0.00 -16.61
CA VAL A 663 -10.44 -1.27 -16.74
C VAL A 663 -8.92 -1.06 -16.76
N ASN A 664 -8.44 -0.02 -17.44
CA ASN A 664 -7.01 0.28 -17.57
C ASN A 664 -6.60 1.63 -16.95
N GLY A 665 -7.55 2.32 -16.28
CA GLY A 665 -7.48 3.78 -16.19
C GLY A 665 -7.50 4.43 -17.59
N SER A 666 -7.62 5.74 -17.65
CA SER A 666 -7.40 6.47 -18.92
C SER A 666 -6.24 7.44 -18.72
N LYS A 667 -5.37 7.59 -19.71
CA LYS A 667 -4.24 8.53 -19.61
C LYS A 667 -4.79 9.94 -19.45
N ILE A 668 -4.43 10.60 -18.34
CA ILE A 668 -4.79 12.00 -18.13
C ILE A 668 -3.97 12.86 -19.11
N PRO A 669 -4.61 13.77 -19.86
CA PRO A 669 -3.89 14.69 -20.73
C PRO A 669 -2.83 15.49 -19.95
N VAL A 670 -1.56 15.40 -20.36
CA VAL A 670 -0.43 15.99 -19.63
C VAL A 670 -0.39 17.51 -19.77
N GLU A 671 -0.75 18.04 -20.94
CA GLU A 671 -0.71 19.48 -21.23
C GLU A 671 -1.61 20.32 -20.31
N PRO A 672 -2.91 20.01 -20.11
CA PRO A 672 -3.74 20.70 -19.13
C PRO A 672 -3.16 20.65 -17.70
N LEU A 673 -2.60 19.51 -17.29
CA LEU A 673 -1.99 19.39 -15.96
C LEU A 673 -0.77 20.29 -15.80
N ASN A 674 0.06 20.45 -16.83
CA ASN A 674 1.20 21.37 -16.80
C ASN A 674 0.76 22.83 -16.64
N LEU A 675 -0.25 23.26 -17.39
CA LEU A 675 -0.80 24.61 -17.25
C LEU A 675 -1.33 24.87 -15.83
N LEU A 676 -1.99 23.87 -15.23
CA LEU A 676 -2.50 23.97 -13.86
C LEU A 676 -1.37 23.98 -12.82
N ARG A 677 -0.31 23.18 -13.02
CA ARG A 677 0.90 23.24 -12.19
C ARG A 677 1.54 24.62 -12.22
N ASP A 678 1.59 25.26 -13.38
CA ASP A 678 2.14 26.61 -13.53
C ASP A 678 1.29 27.66 -12.80
N LYS A 679 -0.04 27.53 -12.78
CA LYS A 679 -0.92 28.38 -11.95
C LYS A 679 -0.60 28.22 -10.47
N VAL A 680 -0.42 26.98 -9.99
CA VAL A 680 -0.04 26.71 -8.58
C VAL A 680 1.34 27.28 -8.25
N LYS A 681 2.34 27.11 -9.14
CA LYS A 681 3.68 27.68 -8.96
C LYS A 681 3.63 29.22 -8.85
N LYS A 682 2.83 29.89 -9.68
CA LYS A 682 2.61 31.34 -9.59
C LYS A 682 2.02 31.78 -8.25
N ALA A 683 1.12 30.99 -7.65
CA ALA A 683 0.57 31.25 -6.33
C ALA A 683 1.63 31.13 -5.21
N ILE A 684 2.49 30.11 -5.30
CA ILE A 684 3.64 29.93 -4.41
C ILE A 684 4.61 31.11 -4.53
N GLU A 685 4.98 31.51 -5.76
CA GLU A 685 5.84 32.67 -6.03
C GLU A 685 5.20 33.99 -5.58
N PHE A 686 3.88 34.12 -5.69
CA PHE A 686 3.14 35.26 -5.14
C PHE A 686 3.34 35.37 -3.64
N LEU A 687 3.18 34.27 -2.89
CA LEU A 687 3.42 34.24 -1.45
C LEU A 687 4.88 34.55 -1.09
N ASP A 688 5.84 33.99 -1.82
CA ASP A 688 7.26 34.22 -1.57
C ASP A 688 7.59 35.70 -1.73
N ARG A 689 7.10 36.34 -2.81
CA ARG A 689 7.25 37.80 -3.01
C ARG A 689 6.61 38.63 -1.90
N LYS A 690 5.47 38.20 -1.36
CA LYS A 690 4.81 38.90 -0.25
C LYS A 690 5.63 38.77 1.04
N ASN A 691 6.15 37.59 1.34
CA ASN A 691 7.02 37.36 2.49
C ASN A 691 8.35 38.12 2.38
N SER A 692 9.01 38.13 1.21
CA SER A 692 10.24 38.92 1.04
C SER A 692 10.02 40.41 1.32
N LYS A 693 8.87 40.98 0.91
CA LYS A 693 8.53 42.37 1.19
C LYS A 693 8.35 42.67 2.70
N LEU A 694 7.86 41.71 3.48
CA LEU A 694 7.77 41.84 4.94
C LEU A 694 9.15 41.90 5.61
N HIS A 695 10.17 41.26 5.03
CA HIS A 695 11.51 41.22 5.60
C HIS A 695 12.43 42.34 5.10
N ASN A 696 11.97 43.18 4.16
CA ASN A 696 12.77 44.29 3.63
C ASN A 696 12.88 45.50 4.58
N ASP A 697 11.97 45.61 5.55
CA ASP A 697 12.05 46.61 6.61
C ASP A 697 12.61 45.97 7.89
N LEU A 698 13.74 46.48 8.38
CA LEU A 698 14.44 45.91 9.55
C LEU A 698 13.56 45.95 10.80
N SER A 699 12.72 46.99 10.96
CA SER A 699 11.84 47.10 12.13
C SER A 699 10.73 46.05 12.12
N THR A 700 10.13 45.83 10.95
CA THR A 700 9.13 44.77 10.72
C THR A 700 9.75 43.38 10.82
N PHE A 701 10.97 43.19 10.32
CA PHE A 701 11.72 41.94 10.45
C PHE A 701 11.98 41.60 11.93
N LEU A 702 12.53 42.55 12.70
CA LEU A 702 12.82 42.35 14.12
C LEU A 702 11.54 42.11 14.92
N TYR A 703 10.48 42.89 14.67
CA TYR A 703 9.16 42.66 15.28
C TYR A 703 8.63 41.26 14.97
N ASN A 704 8.73 40.80 13.72
CA ASN A 704 8.28 39.47 13.33
C ASN A 704 9.09 38.37 14.01
N VAL A 705 10.41 38.50 14.10
CA VAL A 705 11.28 37.54 14.79
C VAL A 705 10.95 37.49 16.28
N GLU A 706 10.82 38.65 16.94
CA GLU A 706 10.48 38.74 18.37
C GLU A 706 9.11 38.13 18.68
N ASN A 707 8.16 38.25 17.75
CA ASN A 707 6.80 37.74 17.91
C ASN A 707 6.58 36.36 17.28
N GLY A 708 7.60 35.71 16.70
CA GLY A 708 7.49 34.40 16.04
C GLY A 708 6.54 34.38 14.84
N ILE A 709 6.54 35.45 14.04
CA ILE A 709 5.74 35.60 12.82
C ILE A 709 6.56 35.12 11.62
N ASP A 710 6.14 34.00 11.04
CA ASP A 710 6.86 33.31 9.95
C ASP A 710 6.18 33.44 8.58
N GLY A 711 5.19 34.33 8.43
CA GLY A 711 4.36 34.40 7.22
C GLY A 711 3.56 35.70 7.02
N VAL A 712 2.81 35.77 5.92
CA VAL A 712 1.83 36.84 5.65
C VAL A 712 0.47 36.50 6.24
N GLU A 713 -0.25 37.48 6.78
CA GLU A 713 -1.61 37.27 7.26
C GLU A 713 -2.62 37.23 6.09
N THR A 714 -3.58 36.32 6.19
CA THR A 714 -4.75 36.23 5.31
C THR A 714 -6.01 36.65 6.07
N ASN A 715 -6.87 37.41 5.41
CA ASN A 715 -8.05 38.02 6.01
C ASN A 715 -9.32 37.59 5.29
N LEU A 716 -10.45 37.68 5.99
CA LEU A 716 -11.78 37.55 5.38
C LEU A 716 -12.26 38.95 4.99
N ASP A 717 -12.87 39.11 3.82
CA ASP A 717 -13.67 40.30 3.55
C ASP A 717 -15.06 40.21 4.19
N GLN A 718 -15.87 41.25 4.02
CA GLN A 718 -17.19 41.31 4.64
C GLN A 718 -18.12 40.19 4.16
N SER A 719 -18.11 39.84 2.88
CA SER A 719 -18.97 38.75 2.38
C SER A 719 -18.58 37.40 2.95
N ALA A 720 -17.27 37.13 3.07
CA ALA A 720 -16.78 35.91 3.70
C ALA A 720 -17.08 35.86 5.21
N ILE A 721 -17.05 37.01 5.91
CA ILE A 721 -17.45 37.12 7.31
C ILE A 721 -18.95 36.83 7.46
N ASP A 722 -19.80 37.47 6.66
CA ASP A 722 -21.25 37.30 6.73
C ASP A 722 -21.64 35.83 6.46
N LEU A 723 -20.98 35.18 5.50
CA LEU A 723 -21.17 33.77 5.21
C LEU A 723 -20.70 32.88 6.37
N LEU A 724 -19.52 33.16 6.93
CA LEU A 724 -19.01 32.41 8.07
C LEU A 724 -19.95 32.55 9.27
N ASP A 725 -20.47 33.74 9.54
CA ASP A 725 -21.42 34.03 10.61
C ASP A 725 -22.74 33.27 10.43
N GLN A 726 -23.24 33.17 9.20
CA GLN A 726 -24.44 32.40 8.85
C GLN A 726 -24.31 30.92 9.29
N TYR A 727 -23.14 30.30 9.05
CA TYR A 727 -22.88 28.90 9.40
C TYR A 727 -22.18 28.73 10.75
N TYR A 728 -21.83 29.82 11.44
CA TYR A 728 -20.95 29.76 12.61
C TYR A 728 -21.57 28.96 13.76
N VAL A 729 -22.87 29.15 13.98
CA VAL A 729 -23.62 28.41 14.99
C VAL A 729 -23.63 26.92 14.67
N GLU A 730 -23.91 26.53 13.43
CA GLU A 730 -23.89 25.12 13.00
C GLU A 730 -22.48 24.49 13.14
N LEU A 731 -21.43 25.24 12.80
CA LEU A 731 -20.04 24.80 12.94
C LEU A 731 -19.59 24.66 14.41
N CYS A 732 -20.25 25.36 15.34
CA CYS A 732 -19.94 25.32 16.77
C CYS A 732 -20.84 24.35 17.54
N ASP A 733 -22.14 24.41 17.30
CA ASP A 733 -23.19 23.63 17.95
C ASP A 733 -23.42 22.32 17.20
N ASN A 734 -22.54 21.35 17.48
CA ASN A 734 -22.60 20.02 16.90
C ASN A 734 -23.48 19.06 17.72
N GLY A 735 -24.34 19.59 18.61
CA GLY A 735 -25.16 18.82 19.54
C GLY A 735 -24.37 18.14 20.67
N SER A 736 -24.95 17.10 21.27
CA SER A 736 -24.31 16.31 22.35
C SER A 736 -23.87 14.92 21.87
N GLY A 737 -22.70 14.45 22.32
CA GLY A 737 -22.23 13.08 22.11
C GLY A 737 -20.88 12.98 21.39
N GLN A 738 -20.53 11.76 20.96
CA GLN A 738 -19.20 11.47 20.39
C GLN A 738 -18.93 12.21 19.07
N ILE A 739 -19.94 12.39 18.22
CA ILE A 739 -19.80 13.08 16.93
C ILE A 739 -19.54 14.58 17.17
N ALA A 740 -20.24 15.19 18.13
CA ALA A 740 -20.01 16.57 18.51
C ALA A 740 -18.56 16.85 18.94
N ASN A 741 -17.98 15.92 19.70
CA ASN A 741 -16.58 16.01 20.13
C ASN A 741 -15.59 15.93 18.97
N ILE A 742 -15.93 15.22 17.88
CA ILE A 742 -15.12 15.15 16.66
C ILE A 742 -15.24 16.45 15.86
N LEU A 743 -16.43 17.06 15.82
CA LEU A 743 -16.70 18.22 14.96
C LEU A 743 -16.38 19.58 15.59
N ASN A 744 -16.06 19.66 16.88
CA ASN A 744 -15.86 20.93 17.61
C ASN A 744 -14.74 21.87 17.10
N ARG A 745 -13.96 21.45 16.08
CA ARG A 745 -12.94 22.25 15.39
C ARG A 745 -13.24 22.49 13.91
N ALA A 746 -14.44 22.15 13.43
CA ALA A 746 -14.87 22.33 12.04
C ALA A 746 -14.60 23.76 11.54
N ARG A 747 -14.93 24.79 12.33
CA ARG A 747 -14.66 26.21 11.99
C ARG A 747 -13.19 26.50 11.64
N VAL A 748 -12.24 25.89 12.34
CA VAL A 748 -10.81 26.09 12.11
C VAL A 748 -10.38 25.37 10.83
N ILE A 749 -10.89 24.16 10.61
CA ILE A 749 -10.63 23.39 9.39
C ILE A 749 -11.17 24.14 8.17
N VAL A 750 -12.41 24.64 8.22
CA VAL A 750 -13.03 25.44 7.15
C VAL A 750 -12.19 26.67 6.82
N ARG A 751 -11.75 27.44 7.82
CA ARG A 751 -10.89 28.61 7.59
C ARG A 751 -9.53 28.26 7.02
N ARG A 752 -8.92 27.14 7.44
CA ARG A 752 -7.65 26.65 6.86
C ARG A 752 -7.81 26.25 5.40
N VAL A 753 -8.90 25.59 5.05
CA VAL A 753 -9.24 25.25 3.66
C VAL A 753 -9.45 26.54 2.85
N ALA A 754 -10.27 27.48 3.34
CA ALA A 754 -10.51 28.76 2.68
C ALA A 754 -9.22 29.56 2.43
N MET A 755 -8.29 29.58 3.41
CA MET A 755 -6.97 30.19 3.25
C MET A 755 -6.17 29.56 2.10
N ILE A 756 -6.23 28.24 1.92
CA ILE A 756 -5.55 27.54 0.82
C ILE A 756 -6.15 27.95 -0.54
N TYR A 757 -7.48 27.99 -0.68
CA TYR A 757 -8.13 28.51 -1.89
C TYR A 757 -7.71 29.97 -2.18
N THR A 758 -7.75 30.81 -1.16
CA THR A 758 -7.39 32.23 -1.25
C THR A 758 -5.97 32.44 -1.79
N VAL A 759 -5.02 31.66 -1.27
CA VAL A 759 -3.62 31.70 -1.71
C VAL A 759 -3.48 31.23 -3.15
N LEU A 760 -4.18 30.15 -3.52
CA LEU A 760 -4.13 29.60 -4.87
C LEU A 760 -4.73 30.55 -5.92
N ASP A 761 -5.62 31.44 -5.50
CA ASP A 761 -6.12 32.56 -6.31
C ASP A 761 -5.19 33.79 -6.31
N CYS A 762 -3.96 33.65 -5.79
CA CYS A 762 -2.98 34.73 -5.63
C CYS A 762 -3.52 35.92 -4.82
N SER A 763 -4.34 35.64 -3.80
CA SER A 763 -4.93 36.61 -2.90
C SER A 763 -4.46 36.41 -1.46
N LEU A 764 -4.60 37.45 -0.64
CA LEU A 764 -4.51 37.37 0.83
C LEU A 764 -5.85 37.68 1.50
N ILE A 765 -6.91 37.84 0.70
CA ILE A 765 -8.27 38.16 1.14
C ILE A 765 -9.19 37.07 0.60
N THR A 766 -9.82 36.32 1.49
CA THR A 766 -10.90 35.36 1.20
C THR A 766 -12.18 36.14 0.92
N ARG A 767 -12.89 35.77 -0.15
CA ARG A 767 -14.10 36.44 -0.63
C ARG A 767 -15.29 35.50 -0.69
#